data_AF-A0A3Q3EPU1-F1
#
_entry.id   AF-A0A3Q3EPU1-F1
#
_cell.length_a   1.000
_cell.length_b   1.000
_cell.length_c   1.000
_cell.angle_alpha   90.00
_cell.angle_beta   90.00
_cell.angle_gamma   90.00
#
_symmetry.space_group_name_H-M   'P 1'
#
loop_
_entity.id
_entity.type
_entity.pdbx_description
1 polymer ?
#
loop_
_entity_poly.entity_id
_entity_poly.type
_entity_poly.pdbx_seq_one_letter_code
_entity_poly.pdbx_strand_id
1 'polypeptide(L)'
;MNGNPCARRLARRSKSALLVAALAVLLVQTLIVWNFSSLDSSGGDGGARSREKREDRAEGFNKADWENPRRGLQKRGNPPPLLGKAAVRHKLQADVYHSHRPKEKLRLDSNNNENSVPKDFDTIDSNSNLGARSQRQRVPVPNAKRKLEKAQERGMLGKPANDVLKYPAVQPRGAGHNHNRTTLVRRPHPQVPTSSAPIQGSNRDPSFLQVKKSASLEPRKEQPQCEISGKEAISALSRAKSRECRQRIVEVYCKHKERALMPEKVPRFCPIEGKANVNIQWDEDPSAAARLVPARIAFVLVVHGRASRQFQRLFKAIYHTSHYYYIHVDQRSNYLHREILSLAARYPNVRVTPWRMSTIWGGASLLTMYLRSMEDLLKMADWSWDFFINLSAADYPIRTNEQLVAFLSKYRNMNFIKSHGRDNARFIRKQGLDRLFLECDTHMWRLGDRKIPEGIAVDGGSDWFLVNRPFVDYVVNSRDELVSSMKRFYAHTLLPAESFFHTVLENSAHCETMVDNNLRLTNWNRKLGCKCQYKHIVDWCGCSPNDFKPSDLPRFQQASRPTFFARKFEASVSQEIINQLDSYLFGTYPAGTPSLQAYWENVYEQETDGPAGLSDATLSHYHAFARMGLSRAASSLQGHPNDNSCRYVAMSHPVSVHLYFLSDQFQGYLVRHVATNRASTQLETLETWVTPRDHFAPASPVVANNRLQHVQVGTDWDPKERLFRNWGCLVGPEDEPVAVQRWSRSQTNLTATVVWIDPTNVIAATYDILVDASAEVTHYRPPLTLPLRPGVWTLRVLHHWNPLGQTSFIVTPLEFRRQQPILQEDALRLHGGPARNSYMEQSFHGLNPVLRLPVSLGAVEEAEANAGLTGAPLRRWLDRLLEGHWSASDVCSTGPSACPVMQRCPQTVWSSASPDPKSELSTPREDGRIR
;
A
#
# COMPACT_ATOMS: atom_id res chain seq x y z
N MET A 1 63.18 10.72 -10.22
CA MET A 1 64.16 11.80 -10.04
C MET A 1 64.00 12.81 -11.17
N ASN A 2 64.20 14.09 -10.86
CA ASN A 2 64.49 15.26 -11.71
C ASN A 2 64.03 15.25 -13.18
N GLY A 3 63.13 16.17 -13.52
CA GLY A 3 62.97 16.68 -14.89
C GLY A 3 63.60 18.06 -15.06
N ASN A 4 63.79 18.49 -16.32
CA ASN A 4 63.94 19.88 -16.81
C ASN A 4 64.36 19.84 -18.31
N PRO A 5 64.29 20.95 -19.08
CA PRO A 5 63.29 22.03 -19.06
C PRO A 5 62.89 22.52 -20.50
N CYS A 6 62.00 23.53 -20.56
CA CYS A 6 61.94 24.71 -21.47
C CYS A 6 62.43 24.69 -22.97
N ALA A 7 61.91 25.52 -23.90
CA ALA A 7 60.70 26.37 -23.98
C ALA A 7 60.58 27.09 -25.37
N ARG A 8 59.33 27.31 -25.84
CA ARG A 8 58.79 28.48 -26.63
C ARG A 8 59.54 28.97 -27.89
N ARG A 9 58.90 29.03 -29.09
CA ARG A 9 58.05 30.14 -29.61
C ARG A 9 57.34 29.69 -30.92
N LEU A 10 55.99 29.76 -31.05
CA LEU A 10 55.16 30.80 -31.70
C LEU A 10 55.31 30.90 -33.25
N ALA A 11 54.28 30.92 -34.13
CA ALA A 11 52.82 31.03 -33.90
C ALA A 11 51.89 30.66 -35.12
N ARG A 12 50.66 30.19 -34.80
CA ARG A 12 49.33 30.44 -35.45
C ARG A 12 48.95 29.98 -36.88
N ARG A 13 47.65 29.61 -36.99
CA ARG A 13 46.80 29.26 -38.18
C ARG A 13 47.02 27.82 -38.73
N SER A 14 46.00 27.03 -39.07
CA SER A 14 44.52 27.19 -39.01
C SER A 14 43.81 25.84 -38.73
N LYS A 15 42.86 25.80 -37.77
CA LYS A 15 41.98 24.64 -37.53
C LYS A 15 40.64 24.82 -38.27
N SER A 16 40.67 24.67 -39.59
CA SER A 16 39.46 24.79 -40.43
C SER A 16 39.30 23.66 -41.46
N ALA A 17 40.32 22.82 -41.70
CA ALA A 17 40.26 21.74 -42.69
C ALA A 17 39.59 20.44 -42.18
N LEU A 18 39.73 20.12 -40.89
CA LEU A 18 39.25 18.84 -40.32
C LEU A 18 37.75 18.81 -39.96
N LEU A 19 37.08 19.97 -39.90
CA LEU A 19 35.63 20.04 -39.66
C LEU A 19 34.80 19.99 -40.96
N VAL A 20 35.38 20.40 -42.10
CA VAL A 20 34.70 20.37 -43.40
C VAL A 20 34.60 18.93 -43.93
N ALA A 21 35.63 18.11 -43.74
CA ALA A 21 35.62 16.70 -44.16
C ALA A 21 34.58 15.84 -43.41
N ALA A 22 34.32 16.11 -42.13
CA ALA A 22 33.35 15.35 -41.33
C ALA A 22 31.88 15.72 -41.63
N LEU A 23 31.61 16.97 -42.02
CA LEU A 23 30.27 17.43 -42.40
C LEU A 23 29.84 16.96 -43.80
N ALA A 24 30.79 16.77 -44.73
CA ALA A 24 30.49 16.28 -46.08
C ALA A 24 29.96 14.84 -46.11
N VAL A 25 30.40 13.97 -45.20
CA VAL A 25 29.98 12.55 -45.16
C VAL A 25 28.56 12.38 -44.57
N LEU A 26 28.16 13.24 -43.63
CA LEU A 26 26.84 13.18 -42.99
C LEU A 26 25.70 13.82 -43.80
N LEU A 27 26.02 14.69 -44.78
CA LEU A 27 25.02 15.30 -45.68
C LEU A 27 24.67 14.45 -46.91
N VAL A 28 25.47 13.42 -47.23
CA VAL A 28 25.24 12.56 -48.42
C VAL A 28 24.31 11.37 -48.11
N GLN A 29 24.19 10.94 -46.84
CA GLN A 29 23.29 9.84 -46.45
C GLN A 29 21.86 10.27 -46.08
N THR A 30 21.55 11.57 -46.08
CA THR A 30 20.23 12.12 -45.73
C THR A 30 19.45 12.70 -46.92
N LEU A 31 19.98 12.59 -48.14
CA LEU A 31 19.37 13.06 -49.39
C LEU A 31 18.84 11.94 -50.29
N ILE A 32 18.88 10.68 -49.83
CA ILE A 32 18.25 9.53 -50.50
C ILE A 32 17.28 8.90 -49.51
N VAL A 33 15.99 8.89 -49.88
CA VAL A 33 14.78 8.49 -49.14
C VAL A 33 13.89 9.70 -48.77
N TRP A 34 12.83 9.87 -49.59
CA TRP A 34 11.67 10.79 -49.47
C TRP A 34 11.78 12.21 -50.07
N ASN A 35 11.51 12.29 -51.38
CA ASN A 35 10.54 13.20 -52.06
C ASN A 35 10.84 13.21 -53.59
N PHE A 36 9.91 13.30 -54.54
CA PHE A 36 8.43 13.35 -54.53
C PHE A 36 7.88 12.58 -55.76
N SER A 37 6.76 11.88 -55.56
CA SER A 37 5.56 11.69 -56.41
C SER A 37 5.51 11.80 -57.96
N SER A 38 4.55 11.00 -58.49
CA SER A 38 3.47 11.43 -59.42
C SER A 38 3.58 11.20 -60.96
N LEU A 39 2.68 10.31 -61.42
CA LEU A 39 1.88 10.32 -62.68
C LEU A 39 2.53 10.09 -64.07
N ASP A 40 1.96 9.08 -64.74
CA ASP A 40 1.49 8.99 -66.13
C ASP A 40 2.44 9.25 -67.33
N SER A 41 2.72 8.17 -68.11
CA SER A 41 1.98 7.83 -69.36
C SER A 41 2.83 7.25 -70.51
N SER A 42 2.19 6.36 -71.30
CA SER A 42 2.40 6.05 -72.74
C SER A 42 3.53 5.11 -73.24
N GLY A 43 3.14 4.20 -74.16
CA GLY A 43 3.98 3.36 -75.08
C GLY A 43 4.69 2.17 -74.43
N GLY A 44 4.54 0.89 -74.82
CA GLY A 44 4.39 0.26 -76.15
C GLY A 44 5.69 -0.53 -76.47
N ASP A 45 5.73 -1.73 -77.06
CA ASP A 45 4.70 -2.63 -77.66
C ASP A 45 5.28 -4.07 -77.82
N GLY A 46 4.42 -5.08 -78.08
CA GLY A 46 4.75 -6.47 -78.49
C GLY A 46 5.20 -7.44 -77.36
N GLY A 47 4.76 -8.70 -77.25
CA GLY A 47 3.86 -9.58 -78.04
C GLY A 47 4.27 -11.05 -77.76
N ALA A 48 3.46 -12.11 -77.86
CA ALA A 48 2.05 -12.31 -78.18
C ALA A 48 1.62 -13.74 -77.78
N ARG A 49 0.33 -14.00 -77.49
CA ARG A 49 -0.52 -15.13 -78.01
C ARG A 49 -1.85 -15.32 -77.24
N SER A 50 -2.88 -15.59 -78.05
CA SER A 50 -4.30 -15.94 -77.81
C SER A 50 -4.62 -16.90 -76.63
N ARG A 51 -5.86 -17.04 -76.14
CA ARG A 51 -7.15 -17.15 -76.88
C ARG A 51 -8.43 -16.85 -76.04
N GLU A 52 -9.57 -16.80 -76.74
CA GLU A 52 -10.89 -16.22 -76.41
C GLU A 52 -11.92 -17.04 -75.56
N LYS A 53 -12.98 -16.30 -75.13
CA LYS A 53 -14.42 -16.67 -74.88
C LYS A 53 -14.78 -17.37 -73.54
N ARG A 54 -15.72 -16.84 -72.73
CA ARG A 54 -17.22 -16.76 -72.85
C ARG A 54 -17.88 -18.15 -72.84
N GLU A 55 -19.03 -18.44 -72.22
CA GLU A 55 -20.05 -17.68 -71.44
C GLU A 55 -20.75 -18.70 -70.49
N ASP A 56 -21.71 -18.45 -69.57
CA ASP A 56 -22.66 -17.35 -69.35
C ASP A 56 -23.16 -17.29 -67.86
N ARG A 57 -24.08 -16.35 -67.54
CA ARG A 57 -25.25 -16.32 -66.59
C ARG A 57 -25.45 -17.32 -65.42
N ALA A 58 -26.27 -17.05 -64.38
CA ALA A 58 -26.85 -15.84 -63.76
C ALA A 58 -27.73 -16.21 -62.53
N GLU A 59 -28.02 -15.23 -61.65
CA GLU A 59 -29.21 -15.12 -60.74
C GLU A 59 -29.51 -16.24 -59.69
N GLY A 60 -30.06 -15.96 -58.50
CA GLY A 60 -30.36 -14.68 -57.83
C GLY A 60 -31.49 -14.79 -56.77
N PHE A 61 -31.32 -14.12 -55.61
CA PHE A 61 -32.38 -13.70 -54.65
C PHE A 61 -33.25 -14.80 -53.96
N ASN A 62 -34.00 -14.63 -52.85
CA ASN A 62 -34.19 -13.63 -51.76
C ASN A 62 -34.74 -14.46 -50.53
N LYS A 63 -34.33 -14.33 -49.25
CA LYS A 63 -34.54 -13.27 -48.24
C LYS A 63 -35.80 -13.48 -47.33
N ALA A 64 -35.64 -13.22 -46.02
CA ALA A 64 -36.68 -13.05 -44.97
C ALA A 64 -37.36 -14.36 -44.44
N ASP A 65 -37.87 -14.47 -43.20
CA ASP A 65 -37.82 -13.58 -42.02
C ASP A 65 -38.11 -14.33 -40.67
N TRP A 66 -37.95 -13.60 -39.56
CA TRP A 66 -38.69 -13.67 -38.29
C TRP A 66 -38.59 -14.79 -37.21
N GLU A 67 -38.18 -14.31 -36.02
CA GLU A 67 -38.88 -14.32 -34.71
C GLU A 67 -38.84 -15.53 -33.73
N ASN A 68 -39.02 -15.17 -32.46
CA ASN A 68 -38.82 -15.92 -31.21
C ASN A 68 -40.19 -15.98 -30.49
N PRO A 69 -40.58 -17.00 -29.68
CA PRO A 69 -40.56 -16.76 -28.22
C PRO A 69 -40.53 -17.97 -27.24
N ARG A 70 -39.80 -17.77 -26.12
CA ARG A 70 -40.13 -17.98 -24.67
C ARG A 70 -40.86 -19.25 -24.10
N ARG A 71 -40.40 -19.62 -22.88
CA ARG A 71 -41.00 -20.47 -21.78
C ARG A 71 -40.95 -22.01 -21.98
N GLY A 72 -40.76 -22.87 -20.94
CA GLY A 72 -40.36 -22.64 -19.54
C GLY A 72 -40.50 -23.87 -18.58
N LEU A 73 -39.85 -23.80 -17.39
CA LEU A 73 -40.12 -24.49 -16.09
C LEU A 73 -39.96 -26.02 -15.83
N GLN A 74 -39.22 -26.34 -14.73
CA GLN A 74 -39.39 -27.44 -13.73
C GLN A 74 -39.10 -28.93 -14.16
N LYS A 75 -38.68 -29.91 -13.32
CA LYS A 75 -38.25 -30.02 -11.89
C LYS A 75 -37.57 -31.40 -11.59
N ARG A 76 -36.68 -31.44 -10.57
CA ARG A 76 -36.35 -32.56 -9.60
C ARG A 76 -35.95 -33.99 -10.08
N GLY A 77 -34.88 -34.55 -9.47
CA GLY A 77 -34.72 -36.00 -9.19
C GLY A 77 -33.28 -36.54 -9.06
N ASN A 78 -32.89 -37.08 -7.88
CA ASN A 78 -31.62 -37.79 -7.56
C ASN A 78 -31.97 -39.18 -6.94
N PRO A 79 -31.03 -40.09 -6.56
CA PRO A 79 -29.94 -40.78 -7.29
C PRO A 79 -29.99 -42.35 -7.01
N PRO A 80 -28.89 -43.10 -6.72
CA PRO A 80 -27.82 -43.74 -7.54
C PRO A 80 -27.97 -45.32 -7.61
N PRO A 81 -26.99 -46.21 -7.98
CA PRO A 81 -25.76 -46.54 -7.18
C PRO A 81 -24.46 -47.07 -7.90
N LEU A 82 -23.30 -46.81 -7.26
CA LEU A 82 -22.09 -47.64 -6.97
C LEU A 82 -21.32 -48.59 -7.96
N LEU A 83 -19.98 -48.44 -7.91
CA LEU A 83 -18.84 -49.42 -7.99
C LEU A 83 -18.46 -50.22 -9.27
N GLY A 84 -17.14 -50.34 -9.55
CA GLY A 84 -16.55 -51.45 -10.35
C GLY A 84 -15.14 -51.24 -10.95
N LYS A 85 -14.08 -51.80 -10.33
CA LYS A 85 -12.65 -51.73 -10.71
C LYS A 85 -12.24 -52.53 -11.98
N ALA A 86 -11.09 -52.18 -12.59
CA ALA A 86 -9.91 -53.05 -12.87
C ALA A 86 -9.22 -52.84 -14.26
N ALA A 87 -7.97 -53.29 -14.39
CA ALA A 87 -7.04 -52.98 -15.50
C ALA A 87 -6.35 -54.23 -16.09
N VAL A 88 -5.77 -54.12 -17.29
CA VAL A 88 -4.88 -55.14 -17.90
C VAL A 88 -3.66 -54.49 -18.60
N ARG A 89 -2.50 -55.17 -18.56
CA ARG A 89 -1.19 -54.80 -19.14
C ARG A 89 -0.87 -55.60 -20.41
N HIS A 90 0.07 -55.10 -21.24
CA HIS A 90 1.36 -55.74 -21.67
C HIS A 90 1.83 -55.20 -23.05
N LYS A 91 3.00 -54.51 -23.13
CA LYS A 91 4.38 -55.00 -23.43
C LYS A 91 4.64 -55.42 -24.90
N LEU A 92 5.53 -54.71 -25.61
CA LEU A 92 6.91 -55.18 -25.92
C LEU A 92 7.79 -54.12 -26.64
N GLN A 93 9.11 -54.34 -26.55
CA GLN A 93 10.26 -53.61 -27.14
C GLN A 93 10.55 -54.12 -28.57
N ALA A 94 11.48 -53.61 -29.39
CA ALA A 94 12.18 -52.31 -29.58
C ALA A 94 13.02 -52.45 -30.88
N ASP A 95 13.47 -51.36 -31.53
CA ASP A 95 14.83 -51.24 -32.09
C ASP A 95 15.15 -49.84 -32.66
N VAL A 96 16.42 -49.60 -32.98
CA VAL A 96 17.09 -48.29 -33.14
C VAL A 96 17.68 -48.12 -34.55
N TYR A 97 17.63 -46.90 -35.14
CA TYR A 97 18.80 -46.16 -35.68
C TYR A 97 18.46 -44.76 -36.26
N HIS A 98 19.49 -43.91 -36.31
CA HIS A 98 19.64 -42.50 -36.77
C HIS A 98 18.92 -42.04 -38.08
N SER A 99 18.80 -40.76 -38.47
CA SER A 99 19.02 -39.41 -37.87
C SER A 99 18.54 -38.34 -38.89
N HIS A 100 17.95 -37.22 -38.46
CA HIS A 100 18.27 -35.82 -38.88
C HIS A 100 17.23 -34.78 -38.35
N ARG A 101 17.70 -33.54 -38.13
CA ARG A 101 17.02 -32.39 -37.47
C ARG A 101 16.28 -31.47 -38.47
N PRO A 102 15.55 -30.40 -38.05
CA PRO A 102 14.85 -30.18 -36.77
C PRO A 102 13.39 -29.69 -36.94
N LYS A 103 12.55 -29.84 -35.89
CA LYS A 103 11.45 -28.89 -35.62
C LYS A 103 11.71 -28.20 -34.29
N GLU A 104 11.63 -26.88 -34.29
CA GLU A 104 11.91 -26.02 -33.15
C GLU A 104 10.75 -26.09 -32.15
N LYS A 105 10.98 -26.70 -30.97
CA LYS A 105 10.02 -26.70 -29.86
C LYS A 105 10.28 -25.48 -28.97
N LEU A 106 9.23 -24.70 -28.69
CA LEU A 106 9.25 -23.72 -27.60
C LEU A 106 9.70 -24.42 -26.31
N ARG A 107 10.79 -23.92 -25.70
CA ARG A 107 11.12 -24.22 -24.32
C ARG A 107 10.24 -23.36 -23.41
N LEU A 108 9.50 -24.01 -22.53
CA LEU A 108 9.01 -23.36 -21.30
C LEU A 108 10.20 -23.19 -20.36
N ASP A 109 10.58 -21.93 -20.09
CA ASP A 109 11.69 -21.62 -19.19
C ASP A 109 11.34 -21.94 -17.74
N SER A 110 11.64 -23.17 -17.30
CA SER A 110 11.49 -23.65 -15.92
C SER A 110 12.61 -23.09 -15.00
N ASN A 111 12.86 -21.77 -15.05
CA ASN A 111 13.98 -21.12 -14.36
C ASN A 111 13.59 -19.85 -13.57
N ASN A 112 12.40 -19.88 -12.93
CA ASN A 112 12.01 -18.88 -11.93
C ASN A 112 12.66 -19.19 -10.56
N ASN A 113 13.93 -18.83 -10.40
CA ASN A 113 14.65 -18.99 -9.14
C ASN A 113 14.17 -17.95 -8.10
N GLU A 114 13.62 -18.41 -6.97
CA GLU A 114 12.70 -17.60 -6.16
C GLU A 114 13.32 -16.40 -5.40
N ASN A 115 14.64 -16.33 -5.18
CA ASN A 115 15.29 -15.16 -4.56
C ASN A 115 16.27 -14.42 -5.51
N SER A 116 15.81 -14.18 -6.75
CA SER A 116 16.65 -13.69 -7.86
C SER A 116 17.17 -12.25 -7.78
N VAL A 117 18.29 -12.00 -7.07
CA VAL A 117 19.03 -10.72 -7.14
C VAL A 117 19.50 -10.41 -8.59
N PRO A 118 19.09 -9.30 -9.25
CA PRO A 118 19.44 -9.02 -10.65
C PRO A 118 20.91 -8.64 -10.91
N LYS A 119 21.36 -8.83 -12.16
CA LYS A 119 22.69 -8.39 -12.62
C LYS A 119 22.80 -6.87 -12.74
N ASP A 120 21.75 -6.22 -13.23
CA ASP A 120 21.75 -4.79 -13.54
C ASP A 120 20.91 -4.02 -12.51
N PHE A 121 21.51 -2.99 -11.91
CA PHE A 121 20.83 -2.03 -11.03
C PHE A 121 21.37 -0.60 -11.15
N ASP A 122 22.50 -0.42 -11.86
CA ASP A 122 23.20 0.87 -12.00
C ASP A 122 22.49 1.87 -12.93
N THR A 123 21.42 1.45 -13.61
CA THR A 123 20.65 2.27 -14.57
C THR A 123 19.32 2.83 -14.03
N ILE A 124 18.91 2.48 -12.81
CA ILE A 124 17.61 2.92 -12.26
C ILE A 124 17.69 4.28 -11.54
N ASP A 125 18.89 4.75 -11.15
CA ASP A 125 19.08 6.09 -10.57
C ASP A 125 18.95 7.26 -11.58
N SER A 126 18.80 6.97 -12.87
CA SER A 126 18.82 7.99 -13.94
C SER A 126 17.44 8.36 -14.54
N ASN A 127 16.42 7.50 -14.44
CA ASN A 127 15.15 7.66 -15.17
C ASN A 127 13.95 8.05 -14.30
N SER A 128 14.17 8.99 -13.37
CA SER A 128 13.09 9.74 -12.71
C SER A 128 13.42 11.23 -12.61
N ASN A 129 13.69 11.84 -13.78
CA ASN A 129 13.88 13.28 -13.98
C ASN A 129 13.31 13.72 -15.35
N LEU A 130 11.99 13.61 -15.52
CA LEU A 130 11.26 14.41 -16.51
C LEU A 130 10.70 15.67 -15.84
N GLY A 131 11.63 16.52 -15.40
CA GLY A 131 11.36 17.90 -14.99
C GLY A 131 12.22 18.81 -15.85
N ALA A 132 11.59 19.71 -16.61
CA ALA A 132 12.28 20.58 -17.57
C ALA A 132 13.24 21.54 -16.84
N ARG A 133 14.55 21.33 -17.00
CA ARG A 133 15.57 22.30 -16.55
C ARG A 133 15.85 23.32 -17.64
N SER A 134 15.25 24.50 -17.50
CA SER A 134 15.69 25.72 -18.19
C SER A 134 17.18 25.99 -17.92
N GLN A 135 18.01 25.89 -18.97
CA GLN A 135 19.43 26.24 -18.87
C GLN A 135 19.60 27.76 -18.88
N ARG A 136 19.96 28.36 -17.73
CA ARG A 136 20.58 29.69 -17.71
C ARG A 136 22.08 29.56 -17.97
N GLN A 137 22.51 29.87 -19.20
CA GLN A 137 23.92 30.08 -19.50
C GLN A 137 24.47 31.28 -18.71
N ARG A 138 25.67 31.13 -18.14
CA ARG A 138 26.48 32.25 -17.62
C ARG A 138 27.68 32.47 -18.54
N VAL A 139 27.87 33.70 -19.00
CA VAL A 139 29.08 34.20 -19.67
C VAL A 139 29.58 35.42 -18.85
N PRO A 140 30.91 35.67 -18.72
CA PRO A 140 31.43 36.41 -17.56
C PRO A 140 31.95 37.84 -17.83
N VAL A 141 31.87 38.70 -16.78
CA VAL A 141 32.87 39.77 -16.42
C VAL A 141 32.83 41.04 -17.33
N PRO A 142 33.08 42.30 -16.84
CA PRO A 142 33.93 42.72 -15.71
C PRO A 142 33.38 43.72 -14.67
N ASN A 143 34.19 43.91 -13.61
CA ASN A 143 34.08 44.96 -12.58
C ASN A 143 34.34 46.38 -13.12
N ALA A 144 33.63 47.38 -12.58
CA ALA A 144 34.09 48.77 -12.52
C ALA A 144 33.56 49.49 -11.26
N LYS A 145 34.37 50.37 -10.67
CA LYS A 145 34.06 51.19 -9.48
C LYS A 145 33.29 52.46 -9.88
N ARG A 146 32.35 52.94 -9.04
CA ARG A 146 32.31 54.36 -8.58
C ARG A 146 31.26 54.65 -7.50
N LYS A 147 31.44 55.81 -6.85
CA LYS A 147 30.65 56.35 -5.72
C LYS A 147 29.50 57.25 -6.20
N LEU A 148 28.43 57.27 -5.39
CA LEU A 148 27.68 58.44 -4.86
C LEU A 148 27.66 59.78 -5.64
N GLU A 149 26.46 60.26 -5.99
CA GLU A 149 25.82 61.56 -5.60
C GLU A 149 24.44 61.69 -6.31
N LYS A 150 23.32 62.05 -5.64
CA LYS A 150 22.78 63.40 -5.29
C LYS A 150 22.50 64.31 -6.50
N ALA A 151 21.46 65.14 -6.55
CA ALA A 151 20.22 65.33 -5.74
C ALA A 151 19.29 66.33 -6.46
N GLN A 152 18.02 66.50 -6.02
CA GLN A 152 17.21 67.74 -5.94
C GLN A 152 15.72 67.40 -5.65
N GLU A 153 14.90 68.17 -4.93
CA GLU A 153 15.13 69.22 -3.91
C GLU A 153 13.80 69.53 -3.14
N ARG A 154 13.88 70.07 -1.90
CA ARG A 154 12.83 70.76 -1.09
C ARG A 154 11.58 69.95 -0.61
N GLY A 155 11.03 70.17 0.60
CA GLY A 155 11.53 70.90 1.78
C GLY A 155 10.45 71.38 2.78
N MET A 156 10.65 71.10 4.08
CA MET A 156 10.10 71.81 5.28
C MET A 156 8.57 71.70 5.58
N LEU A 157 8.05 71.80 6.83
CA LEU A 157 8.61 71.91 8.19
C LEU A 157 7.60 71.32 9.23
N GLY A 158 8.02 70.95 10.45
CA GLY A 158 7.08 70.73 11.59
C GLY A 158 7.54 69.80 12.73
N LYS A 159 7.89 70.37 13.89
CA LYS A 159 8.16 69.72 15.21
C LYS A 159 7.93 70.79 16.31
N PRO A 160 7.53 70.46 17.56
CA PRO A 160 8.48 70.01 18.59
C PRO A 160 7.90 69.01 19.64
N ALA A 161 8.63 68.84 20.76
CA ALA A 161 8.39 67.91 21.89
C ALA A 161 7.41 68.50 22.95
N ASN A 162 7.16 67.98 24.17
CA ASN A 162 7.90 67.03 25.04
C ASN A 162 7.02 66.43 26.18
N ASP A 163 7.40 65.25 26.70
CA ASP A 163 7.38 64.81 28.13
C ASP A 163 6.13 64.41 28.99
N VAL A 164 6.36 63.39 29.86
CA VAL A 164 5.72 62.86 31.12
C VAL A 164 4.18 62.77 31.37
N LEU A 165 3.67 61.57 31.77
CA LEU A 165 2.93 61.25 33.05
C LEU A 165 1.92 60.04 33.06
N LYS A 166 2.26 59.06 33.92
CA LYS A 166 1.49 58.11 34.80
C LYS A 166 -0.06 57.90 34.77
N TYR A 167 -0.42 56.65 35.13
CA TYR A 167 -1.66 56.12 35.81
C TYR A 167 -2.96 55.93 34.98
N PRO A 168 -4.00 55.18 35.45
CA PRO A 168 -4.15 54.33 36.68
C PRO A 168 -4.70 52.89 36.42
N ALA A 169 -5.04 52.16 37.50
CA ALA A 169 -5.94 51.00 37.51
C ALA A 169 -6.97 51.11 38.66
N VAL A 170 -8.26 50.76 38.45
CA VAL A 170 -9.32 50.67 39.49
C VAL A 170 -10.32 49.54 39.18
N GLN A 171 -10.95 49.02 40.24
CA GLN A 171 -11.80 47.81 40.37
C GLN A 171 -13.25 47.91 39.82
N PRO A 172 -13.96 46.77 39.68
CA PRO A 172 -15.43 46.71 39.63
C PRO A 172 -16.07 46.65 41.04
N ARG A 173 -17.34 47.09 41.16
CA ARG A 173 -18.16 47.06 42.40
C ARG A 173 -19.07 45.81 42.48
N GLY A 174 -19.52 45.45 43.70
CA GLY A 174 -20.48 44.36 43.99
C GLY A 174 -21.96 44.73 43.75
N ALA A 175 -22.98 44.06 44.32
CA ALA A 175 -23.00 43.04 45.39
C ALA A 175 -24.37 42.30 45.44
N GLY A 176 -24.53 41.25 46.29
CA GLY A 176 -25.85 40.89 46.87
C GLY A 176 -26.25 39.39 46.99
N HIS A 177 -26.23 38.85 48.23
CA HIS A 177 -27.23 37.95 48.90
C HIS A 177 -27.74 36.61 48.27
N ASN A 178 -28.15 35.55 49.00
CA ASN A 178 -27.89 35.06 50.39
C ASN A 178 -28.48 33.61 50.58
N HIS A 179 -27.95 32.79 51.53
CA HIS A 179 -28.58 31.59 52.18
C HIS A 179 -28.98 30.33 51.35
N ASN A 180 -29.10 29.08 51.86
CA ASN A 180 -28.75 28.41 53.15
C ASN A 180 -28.77 26.84 53.03
N ARG A 181 -27.96 26.12 53.85
CA ARG A 181 -28.07 24.72 54.43
C ARG A 181 -28.56 23.52 53.54
N THR A 182 -28.16 22.25 53.72
CA THR A 182 -28.04 21.44 54.97
C THR A 182 -27.14 20.18 54.79
N THR A 183 -26.79 19.51 55.90
CA THR A 183 -25.83 18.38 56.08
C THR A 183 -26.44 16.96 56.10
N LEU A 184 -25.64 15.90 55.83
CA LEU A 184 -25.63 14.66 56.65
C LEU A 184 -24.38 13.76 56.43
N VAL A 185 -24.14 12.84 57.38
CA VAL A 185 -22.85 12.22 57.75
C VAL A 185 -22.87 10.69 57.59
N ARG A 186 -21.74 10.05 57.19
CA ARG A 186 -21.18 8.85 57.86
C ARG A 186 -19.76 8.44 57.44
N ARG A 187 -19.04 7.87 58.42
CA ARG A 187 -17.68 7.25 58.42
C ARG A 187 -17.81 5.98 59.31
N PRO A 188 -16.91 4.96 59.28
CA PRO A 188 -15.58 5.08 59.91
C PRO A 188 -14.41 4.21 59.35
N HIS A 189 -13.20 4.46 59.85
CA HIS A 189 -12.01 3.58 59.86
C HIS A 189 -11.90 2.85 61.21
N PRO A 190 -11.08 1.77 61.35
CA PRO A 190 -9.70 1.88 61.88
C PRO A 190 -8.74 0.87 61.16
N GLN A 191 -7.44 0.65 61.45
CA GLN A 191 -6.45 1.24 62.38
C GLN A 191 -4.99 1.09 61.84
N VAL A 192 -3.97 1.30 62.67
CA VAL A 192 -2.50 1.10 62.46
C VAL A 192 -1.93 0.47 63.75
N PRO A 193 -0.66 -0.02 63.80
CA PRO A 193 0.30 0.65 64.73
C PRO A 193 1.76 0.79 64.23
N THR A 194 2.53 1.62 64.96
CA THR A 194 3.84 2.23 64.59
C THR A 194 4.83 2.29 65.77
N SER A 195 6.16 2.21 65.53
CA SER A 195 7.29 2.88 66.27
C SER A 195 8.65 2.27 65.84
N SER A 196 9.77 2.96 65.48
CA SER A 196 10.60 4.05 66.08
C SER A 196 11.35 3.63 67.37
N ALA A 197 12.62 4.00 67.70
CA ALA A 197 13.59 5.06 67.28
C ALA A 197 15.06 4.57 67.58
N PRO A 198 16.14 5.37 67.89
CA PRO A 198 16.48 6.82 67.73
C PRO A 198 17.89 7.12 67.07
N ILE A 199 18.12 8.22 66.31
CA ILE A 199 18.57 9.63 66.62
C ILE A 199 20.05 9.87 67.04
N GLN A 200 20.82 10.65 66.24
CA GLN A 200 21.60 11.90 66.56
C GLN A 200 22.55 12.28 65.39
N GLY A 201 22.85 13.55 65.03
CA GLY A 201 22.43 14.88 65.53
C GLY A 201 22.39 15.96 64.40
N SER A 202 21.65 17.08 64.58
CA SER A 202 22.13 18.42 65.03
C SER A 202 22.65 19.34 63.88
N ASN A 203 21.81 20.22 63.29
CA ASN A 203 21.62 21.68 63.61
C ASN A 203 22.76 22.61 63.10
N ARG A 204 22.56 23.85 62.59
CA ARG A 204 21.39 24.79 62.53
C ARG A 204 21.63 25.90 61.45
N ASP A 205 20.54 26.50 60.95
CA ASP A 205 20.23 27.87 60.40
C ASP A 205 21.33 28.98 60.20
N PRO A 206 21.12 30.07 59.40
CA PRO A 206 19.82 30.73 59.10
C PRO A 206 19.59 31.30 57.67
N SER A 207 18.45 31.96 57.49
CA SER A 207 18.01 32.68 56.28
C SER A 207 18.36 34.19 56.29
N PHE A 208 18.60 34.80 55.11
CA PHE A 208 18.09 36.15 54.72
C PHE A 208 18.43 36.54 53.25
N LEU A 209 17.64 37.48 52.72
CA LEU A 209 17.89 38.41 51.59
C LEU A 209 17.74 37.98 50.10
N GLN A 210 16.61 38.41 49.56
CA GLN A 210 16.40 39.18 48.31
C GLN A 210 16.91 38.71 46.93
N VAL A 211 15.91 38.58 46.06
CA VAL A 211 15.94 38.53 44.59
C VAL A 211 16.82 39.63 43.96
N LYS A 212 17.73 39.22 43.07
CA LYS A 212 18.18 40.03 41.91
C LYS A 212 17.66 39.41 40.62
N LYS A 213 17.10 40.24 39.73
CA LYS A 213 16.82 39.87 38.34
C LYS A 213 18.14 39.56 37.62
N SER A 214 18.21 38.46 36.89
CA SER A 214 19.24 38.26 35.85
C SER A 214 18.68 37.49 34.64
N ALA A 215 19.04 38.02 33.47
CA ALA A 215 19.07 37.43 32.12
C ALA A 215 18.06 36.35 31.71
N SER A 216 17.37 36.63 30.61
CA SER A 216 16.84 35.65 29.67
C SER A 216 17.87 34.56 29.34
N LEU A 217 17.59 33.33 29.74
CA LEU A 217 18.30 32.14 29.25
C LEU A 217 17.84 31.86 27.82
N GLU A 218 18.66 32.23 26.84
CA GLU A 218 18.54 31.70 25.48
C GLU A 218 18.59 30.16 25.50
N PRO A 219 17.90 29.48 24.57
CA PRO A 219 18.02 28.04 24.43
C PRO A 219 19.45 27.69 24.03
N ARG A 220 20.23 27.12 24.97
CA ARG A 220 21.56 26.58 24.69
C ARG A 220 21.46 25.62 23.51
N LYS A 221 22.10 25.98 22.39
CA LYS A 221 22.36 25.05 21.29
C LYS A 221 23.18 23.88 21.87
N GLU A 222 22.57 22.71 21.94
CA GLU A 222 23.28 21.46 22.21
C GLU A 222 24.37 21.30 21.15
N GLN A 223 25.63 21.43 21.57
CA GLN A 223 26.75 21.13 20.68
C GLN A 223 26.72 19.63 20.38
N PRO A 224 26.86 19.21 19.11
CA PRO A 224 26.85 17.79 18.78
C PRO A 224 28.07 17.12 19.42
N GLN A 225 27.89 15.89 19.92
CA GLN A 225 28.92 15.13 20.63
C GLN A 225 30.20 14.92 19.79
N CYS A 226 30.08 14.99 18.47
CA CYS A 226 31.18 15.00 17.52
C CYS A 226 30.83 15.87 16.29
N GLU A 227 31.82 16.22 15.47
CA GLU A 227 31.57 16.86 14.17
C GLU A 227 30.88 15.90 13.19
N ILE A 228 29.75 16.33 12.62
CA ILE A 228 28.93 15.55 11.69
C ILE A 228 29.26 15.95 10.25
N SER A 229 30.05 15.12 9.55
CA SER A 229 30.50 15.40 8.18
C SER A 229 29.95 14.43 7.12
N GLY A 230 29.27 13.36 7.53
CA GLY A 230 28.66 12.37 6.62
C GLY A 230 27.43 12.92 5.89
N LYS A 231 27.41 12.84 4.55
CA LYS A 231 26.31 13.35 3.71
C LYS A 231 24.96 12.69 4.04
N GLU A 232 24.98 11.38 4.26
CA GLU A 232 23.86 10.56 4.73
C GLU A 232 23.28 11.10 6.04
N ALA A 233 24.09 11.22 7.09
CA ALA A 233 23.66 11.73 8.39
C ALA A 233 23.12 13.17 8.32
N ILE A 234 23.75 14.05 7.55
CA ILE A 234 23.27 15.43 7.32
C ILE A 234 21.90 15.41 6.61
N SER A 235 21.71 14.54 5.62
CA SER A 235 20.44 14.35 4.93
C SER A 235 19.34 13.77 5.83
N ALA A 236 19.69 12.86 6.75
CA ALA A 236 18.76 12.34 7.74
C ALA A 236 18.34 13.45 8.73
N LEU A 237 19.29 14.23 9.26
CA LEU A 237 19.04 15.31 10.22
C LEU A 237 18.16 16.43 9.67
N SER A 238 18.28 16.76 8.38
CA SER A 238 17.44 17.80 7.74
C SER A 238 16.00 17.35 7.48
N ARG A 239 15.77 16.03 7.34
CA ARG A 239 14.45 15.42 7.08
C ARG A 239 13.74 14.90 8.34
N ALA A 240 14.47 14.55 9.39
CA ALA A 240 13.92 14.05 10.65
C ALA A 240 13.00 15.09 11.32
N LYS A 241 11.84 14.65 11.81
CA LYS A 241 10.76 15.56 12.25
C LYS A 241 10.88 15.90 13.73
N SER A 242 11.10 14.91 14.58
CA SER A 242 11.23 15.09 16.03
C SER A 242 12.65 15.51 16.45
N ARG A 243 12.77 16.16 17.61
CA ARG A 243 14.08 16.51 18.20
C ARG A 243 14.78 15.25 18.71
N GLU A 244 14.00 14.31 19.23
CA GLU A 244 14.43 13.03 19.77
C GLU A 244 15.07 12.15 18.69
N CYS A 245 14.47 12.08 17.50
CA CYS A 245 15.04 11.36 16.36
C CYS A 245 16.33 12.03 15.86
N ARG A 246 16.38 13.36 15.79
CA ARG A 246 17.62 14.10 15.46
C ARG A 246 18.73 13.81 16.47
N GLN A 247 18.44 13.82 17.77
CA GLN A 247 19.42 13.52 18.80
C GLN A 247 19.94 12.07 18.69
N ARG A 248 19.06 11.09 18.46
CA ARG A 248 19.45 9.69 18.24
C ARG A 248 20.30 9.51 16.97
N ILE A 249 20.03 10.27 15.90
CA ILE A 249 20.86 10.27 14.68
C ILE A 249 22.28 10.75 15.01
N VAL A 250 22.44 11.84 15.75
CA VAL A 250 23.76 12.36 16.18
C VAL A 250 24.50 11.34 17.05
N GLU A 251 23.85 10.80 18.07
CA GLU A 251 24.44 9.83 19.00
C GLU A 251 24.95 8.58 18.28
N VAL A 252 24.12 7.98 17.42
CA VAL A 252 24.48 6.76 16.67
C VAL A 252 25.60 7.04 15.67
N TYR A 253 25.56 8.18 14.98
CA TYR A 253 26.63 8.59 14.07
C TYR A 253 27.96 8.79 14.80
N CYS A 254 27.98 9.49 15.95
CA CYS A 254 29.20 9.74 16.71
C CYS A 254 29.79 8.46 17.31
N LYS A 255 28.97 7.61 17.94
CA LYS A 255 29.43 6.29 18.46
C LYS A 255 30.00 5.40 17.35
N HIS A 256 29.47 5.49 16.13
CA HIS A 256 30.02 4.77 14.97
C HIS A 256 31.33 5.38 14.47
N LYS A 257 31.44 6.71 14.40
CA LYS A 257 32.67 7.44 14.04
C LYS A 257 33.82 7.12 15.00
N GLU A 258 33.51 6.94 16.28
CA GLU A 258 34.43 6.54 17.36
C GLU A 258 34.70 5.02 17.42
N ARG A 259 34.09 4.23 16.51
CA ARG A 259 34.15 2.75 16.48
C ARG A 259 33.62 2.04 17.74
N ALA A 260 32.87 2.75 18.59
CA ALA A 260 32.26 2.19 19.80
C ALA A 260 30.94 1.43 19.55
N LEU A 261 30.36 1.52 18.34
CA LEU A 261 29.02 1.00 18.04
C LEU A 261 29.00 -0.41 17.42
N MET A 262 29.78 -0.67 16.37
CA MET A 262 29.73 -1.90 15.58
C MET A 262 30.87 -2.86 15.96
N PRO A 263 30.64 -4.18 16.06
CA PRO A 263 31.73 -5.15 16.26
C PRO A 263 32.63 -5.24 15.02
N GLU A 264 33.95 -5.23 15.19
CA GLU A 264 34.91 -5.38 14.07
C GLU A 264 35.23 -6.85 13.77
N LYS A 265 35.27 -7.72 14.78
CA LYS A 265 35.52 -9.16 14.67
C LYS A 265 34.56 -9.93 15.58
N VAL A 266 34.15 -11.12 15.18
CA VAL A 266 33.21 -12.00 15.91
C VAL A 266 33.69 -13.46 15.75
N PRO A 267 33.68 -14.29 16.82
CA PRO A 267 34.05 -15.69 16.71
C PRO A 267 32.95 -16.53 16.03
N ARG A 268 33.39 -17.55 15.29
CA ARG A 268 32.54 -18.64 14.77
C ARG A 268 32.71 -19.87 15.66
N PHE A 269 31.58 -20.42 16.11
CA PHE A 269 31.50 -21.63 16.95
C PHE A 269 31.07 -22.89 16.18
N CYS A 270 30.61 -22.73 14.93
CA CYS A 270 30.28 -23.83 14.05
C CYS A 270 31.54 -24.66 13.68
N PRO A 271 31.56 -25.99 13.94
CA PRO A 271 32.74 -26.84 13.73
C PRO A 271 33.02 -27.19 12.27
N ILE A 272 32.02 -27.08 11.38
CA ILE A 272 32.18 -27.39 9.96
C ILE A 272 32.69 -26.18 9.15
N GLU A 273 33.51 -26.46 8.14
CA GLU A 273 33.88 -25.47 7.13
C GLU A 273 32.71 -25.23 6.16
N GLY A 274 32.36 -23.97 5.93
CA GLY A 274 31.27 -23.59 5.03
C GLY A 274 29.87 -23.76 5.65
N LYS A 275 28.94 -24.32 4.87
CA LYS A 275 27.53 -24.50 5.23
C LYS A 275 27.15 -25.97 5.33
N ALA A 276 26.24 -26.30 6.25
CA ALA A 276 25.66 -27.63 6.34
C ALA A 276 24.84 -27.97 5.09
N ASN A 277 24.90 -29.23 4.64
CA ASN A 277 24.16 -29.72 3.48
C ASN A 277 23.13 -30.78 3.92
N VAL A 278 22.08 -30.34 4.59
CA VAL A 278 21.00 -31.22 5.07
C VAL A 278 19.94 -31.40 4.00
N ASN A 279 20.01 -32.52 3.27
CA ASN A 279 18.99 -32.90 2.30
C ASN A 279 17.85 -33.66 2.97
N ILE A 280 16.62 -33.17 2.82
CA ILE A 280 15.40 -33.82 3.31
C ILE A 280 14.84 -34.76 2.24
N GLN A 281 14.77 -36.05 2.56
CA GLN A 281 14.00 -37.04 1.81
C GLN A 281 12.51 -36.85 2.07
N TRP A 282 11.78 -36.44 1.04
CA TRP A 282 10.34 -36.20 1.09
C TRP A 282 9.57 -37.37 0.47
N ASP A 283 9.39 -38.41 1.29
CA ASP A 283 8.47 -39.50 1.00
C ASP A 283 7.19 -39.34 1.83
N GLU A 284 6.03 -39.39 1.19
CA GLU A 284 4.70 -39.30 1.85
C GLU A 284 4.25 -40.64 2.43
N ASP A 285 5.13 -41.39 3.11
CA ASP A 285 4.75 -42.63 3.84
C ASP A 285 4.08 -42.29 5.18
N PRO A 286 2.76 -42.53 5.34
CA PRO A 286 2.05 -42.19 6.57
C PRO A 286 2.39 -43.14 7.74
N SER A 287 2.89 -44.35 7.45
CA SER A 287 3.09 -45.40 8.45
C SER A 287 4.20 -45.09 9.44
N ALA A 288 5.22 -44.35 9.01
CA ALA A 288 6.31 -43.88 9.86
C ALA A 288 5.88 -42.76 10.83
N ALA A 289 4.91 -41.92 10.43
CA ALA A 289 4.48 -40.77 11.22
C ALA A 289 3.72 -41.17 12.50
N ALA A 290 2.97 -42.27 12.46
CA ALA A 290 2.14 -42.74 13.58
C ALA A 290 2.92 -43.16 14.85
N ARG A 291 4.25 -43.30 14.76
CA ARG A 291 5.12 -43.70 15.89
C ARG A 291 5.83 -42.52 16.57
N LEU A 292 5.65 -41.30 16.08
CA LEU A 292 6.33 -40.11 16.58
C LEU A 292 5.45 -39.30 17.53
N VAL A 293 6.04 -38.71 18.57
CA VAL A 293 5.35 -37.74 19.42
C VAL A 293 5.00 -36.50 18.59
N PRO A 294 3.72 -36.12 18.44
CA PRO A 294 3.32 -34.99 17.59
C PRO A 294 4.01 -33.67 18.00
N ALA A 295 4.46 -32.90 17.01
CA ALA A 295 5.03 -31.57 17.21
C ALA A 295 3.95 -30.55 17.59
N ARG A 296 4.17 -29.81 18.69
CA ARG A 296 3.31 -28.70 19.14
C ARG A 296 3.89 -27.38 18.66
N ILE A 297 3.09 -26.56 17.98
CA ILE A 297 3.58 -25.39 17.25
C ILE A 297 3.20 -24.10 18.00
N ALA A 298 4.15 -23.19 18.15
CA ALA A 298 3.90 -21.79 18.51
C ALA A 298 3.89 -20.93 17.23
N PHE A 299 2.71 -20.56 16.78
CA PHE A 299 2.52 -19.61 15.68
C PHE A 299 2.65 -18.19 16.19
N VAL A 300 3.63 -17.43 15.67
CA VAL A 300 3.73 -15.99 15.88
C VAL A 300 3.15 -15.25 14.69
N LEU A 301 1.97 -14.68 14.91
CA LEU A 301 1.18 -13.99 13.89
C LEU A 301 1.48 -12.49 13.96
N VAL A 302 2.11 -11.94 12.92
CA VAL A 302 2.56 -10.54 12.85
C VAL A 302 1.67 -9.79 11.87
N VAL A 303 0.75 -8.97 12.40
CA VAL A 303 -0.38 -8.47 11.60
C VAL A 303 -0.60 -6.96 11.72
N HIS A 304 -1.08 -6.36 10.63
CA HIS A 304 -1.36 -4.94 10.50
C HIS A 304 -2.45 -4.70 9.45
N GLY A 305 -2.94 -3.46 9.35
CA GLY A 305 -3.95 -3.07 8.36
C GLY A 305 -5.38 -3.36 8.83
N ARG A 306 -6.27 -3.68 7.87
CA ARG A 306 -7.73 -3.73 8.09
C ARG A 306 -8.40 -5.08 7.82
N ALA A 307 -7.69 -6.05 7.24
CA ALA A 307 -8.21 -7.33 6.75
C ALA A 307 -8.55 -8.35 7.86
N SER A 308 -9.33 -7.93 8.86
CA SER A 308 -9.73 -8.71 10.05
C SER A 308 -10.40 -10.04 9.69
N ARG A 309 -11.34 -10.04 8.72
CA ARG A 309 -12.05 -11.25 8.28
C ARG A 309 -11.14 -12.25 7.56
N GLN A 310 -10.19 -11.77 6.75
CA GLN A 310 -9.19 -12.63 6.12
C GLN A 310 -8.22 -13.21 7.16
N PHE A 311 -7.83 -12.42 8.18
CA PHE A 311 -7.05 -12.93 9.31
C PHE A 311 -7.81 -14.01 10.09
N GLN A 312 -9.11 -13.78 10.40
CA GLN A 312 -9.96 -14.78 11.04
C GLN A 312 -10.06 -16.06 10.21
N ARG A 313 -10.22 -15.96 8.89
CA ARG A 313 -10.24 -17.11 7.98
C ARG A 313 -8.91 -17.88 7.96
N LEU A 314 -7.78 -17.18 7.91
CA LEU A 314 -6.45 -17.78 8.07
C LEU A 314 -6.33 -18.53 9.40
N PHE A 315 -6.68 -17.85 10.50
CA PHE A 315 -6.67 -18.43 11.84
C PHE A 315 -7.52 -19.71 11.91
N LYS A 316 -8.74 -19.68 11.34
CA LYS A 316 -9.65 -20.84 11.23
C LYS A 316 -8.97 -22.02 10.55
N ALA A 317 -8.25 -21.78 9.44
CA ALA A 317 -7.54 -22.81 8.69
C ALA A 317 -6.33 -23.41 9.45
N ILE A 318 -5.60 -22.62 10.25
CA ILE A 318 -4.40 -23.08 10.99
C ILE A 318 -4.66 -23.50 12.44
N TYR A 319 -5.86 -23.27 12.98
CA TYR A 319 -6.17 -23.51 14.39
C TYR A 319 -6.24 -25.01 14.75
N HIS A 320 -5.57 -25.41 15.82
CA HIS A 320 -5.75 -26.70 16.49
C HIS A 320 -5.50 -26.53 18.00
N THR A 321 -6.25 -27.24 18.85
CA THR A 321 -6.17 -27.12 20.32
C THR A 321 -4.80 -27.46 20.91
N SER A 322 -4.01 -28.33 20.26
CA SER A 322 -2.65 -28.70 20.72
C SER A 322 -1.57 -27.63 20.47
N HIS A 323 -1.84 -26.67 19.59
CA HIS A 323 -0.91 -25.60 19.20
C HIS A 323 -1.17 -24.31 20.00
N TYR A 324 -0.31 -23.31 19.81
CA TYR A 324 -0.40 -22.02 20.47
C TYR A 324 -0.26 -20.88 19.47
N TYR A 325 -0.92 -19.76 19.73
CA TYR A 325 -0.99 -18.61 18.83
C TYR A 325 -0.65 -17.34 19.60
N TYR A 326 0.53 -16.76 19.35
CA TYR A 326 0.94 -15.48 19.94
C TYR A 326 0.89 -14.39 18.88
N ILE A 327 0.01 -13.41 19.08
CA ILE A 327 -0.37 -12.47 18.03
C ILE A 327 0.20 -11.08 18.36
N HIS A 328 1.08 -10.59 17.50
CA HIS A 328 1.54 -9.20 17.51
C HIS A 328 0.71 -8.39 16.52
N VAL A 329 0.13 -7.29 17.01
CA VAL A 329 -0.62 -6.34 16.17
C VAL A 329 0.10 -5.00 16.16
N ASP A 330 0.49 -4.54 14.96
CA ASP A 330 1.20 -3.27 14.77
C ASP A 330 0.52 -2.12 15.53
N GLN A 331 1.33 -1.30 16.20
CA GLN A 331 0.86 -0.21 17.06
C GLN A 331 -0.09 0.78 16.37
N ARG A 332 -0.01 0.89 15.04
CA ARG A 332 -0.85 1.78 14.22
C ARG A 332 -2.20 1.16 13.83
N SER A 333 -2.39 -0.15 14.03
CA SER A 333 -3.57 -0.91 13.57
C SER A 333 -4.57 -1.17 14.71
N ASN A 334 -5.14 -0.11 15.30
CA ASN A 334 -5.99 -0.22 16.49
C ASN A 334 -7.30 -0.98 16.27
N TYR A 335 -8.00 -0.76 15.14
CA TYR A 335 -9.16 -1.57 14.74
C TYR A 335 -8.84 -3.07 14.79
N LEU A 336 -7.81 -3.51 14.06
CA LEU A 336 -7.40 -4.91 14.00
C LEU A 336 -7.00 -5.47 15.37
N HIS A 337 -6.40 -4.64 16.24
CA HIS A 337 -6.07 -5.03 17.60
C HIS A 337 -7.33 -5.30 18.45
N ARG A 338 -8.38 -4.48 18.34
CA ARG A 338 -9.68 -4.71 19.01
C ARG A 338 -10.30 -6.04 18.56
N GLU A 339 -10.36 -6.28 17.25
CA GLU A 339 -10.91 -7.53 16.68
C GLU A 339 -10.13 -8.76 17.17
N ILE A 340 -8.81 -8.65 17.29
CA ILE A 340 -7.93 -9.75 17.71
C ILE A 340 -7.99 -10.00 19.22
N LEU A 341 -8.18 -8.97 20.05
CA LEU A 341 -8.46 -9.16 21.48
C LEU A 341 -9.77 -9.93 21.70
N SER A 342 -10.83 -9.57 20.97
CA SER A 342 -12.13 -10.27 21.00
C SER A 342 -12.03 -11.73 20.52
N LEU A 343 -11.16 -12.00 19.53
CA LEU A 343 -10.82 -13.37 19.12
C LEU A 343 -10.07 -14.12 20.22
N ALA A 344 -8.99 -13.56 20.76
CA ALA A 344 -8.12 -14.22 21.72
C ALA A 344 -8.86 -14.60 23.01
N ALA A 345 -9.79 -13.76 23.47
CA ALA A 345 -10.63 -14.05 24.64
C ALA A 345 -11.48 -15.32 24.53
N ARG A 346 -11.68 -15.87 23.32
CA ARG A 346 -12.46 -17.09 23.07
C ARG A 346 -11.65 -18.39 23.09
N TYR A 347 -10.32 -18.34 23.13
CA TYR A 347 -9.47 -19.53 22.98
C TYR A 347 -8.29 -19.52 23.99
N PRO A 348 -8.18 -20.52 24.89
CA PRO A 348 -7.18 -20.50 25.97
C PRO A 348 -5.72 -20.63 25.48
N ASN A 349 -5.53 -21.16 24.27
CA ASN A 349 -4.23 -21.30 23.60
C ASN A 349 -3.88 -20.11 22.67
N VAL A 350 -4.59 -18.98 22.80
CA VAL A 350 -4.33 -17.75 22.04
C VAL A 350 -3.98 -16.62 23.00
N ARG A 351 -2.90 -15.89 22.70
CA ARG A 351 -2.45 -14.70 23.46
C ARG A 351 -2.10 -13.58 22.51
N VAL A 352 -2.30 -12.33 22.93
CA VAL A 352 -1.89 -11.13 22.20
C VAL A 352 -0.69 -10.51 22.92
N THR A 353 0.30 -9.99 22.20
CA THR A 353 1.45 -9.32 22.81
C THR A 353 0.99 -8.10 23.61
N PRO A 354 1.27 -7.98 24.92
CA PRO A 354 0.85 -6.82 25.72
C PRO A 354 1.61 -5.54 25.33
N TRP A 355 2.75 -5.71 24.66
CA TRP A 355 3.53 -4.67 24.02
C TRP A 355 3.25 -4.68 22.51
N ARG A 356 3.26 -3.50 21.88
CA ARG A 356 3.06 -3.33 20.43
C ARG A 356 4.18 -2.45 19.88
N MET A 357 4.57 -2.69 18.63
CA MET A 357 5.62 -1.94 17.94
C MET A 357 5.09 -1.46 16.59
N SER A 358 5.61 -0.34 16.10
CA SER A 358 5.34 0.14 14.74
C SER A 358 6.30 -0.56 13.76
N THR A 359 6.00 -1.81 13.42
CA THR A 359 6.80 -2.65 12.52
C THR A 359 6.70 -2.17 11.08
N ILE A 360 7.46 -1.13 10.75
CA ILE A 360 7.55 -0.56 9.40
C ILE A 360 8.26 -1.53 8.43
N TRP A 361 8.01 -1.38 7.12
CA TRP A 361 8.72 -2.16 6.11
C TRP A 361 10.23 -1.94 6.24
N GLY A 362 11.02 -3.01 6.29
CA GLY A 362 12.48 -2.95 6.48
C GLY A 362 12.96 -2.54 7.88
N GLY A 363 12.05 -2.25 8.83
CA GLY A 363 12.37 -1.76 10.16
C GLY A 363 13.24 -2.71 11.01
N ALA A 364 14.13 -2.13 11.80
CA ALA A 364 14.89 -2.82 12.84
C ALA A 364 13.96 -3.45 13.91
N SER A 365 12.82 -2.78 14.17
CA SER A 365 11.78 -3.21 15.12
C SER A 365 11.18 -4.59 14.81
N LEU A 366 11.22 -5.07 13.56
CA LEU A 366 10.73 -6.40 13.20
C LEU A 366 11.56 -7.52 13.88
N LEU A 367 12.89 -7.40 13.89
CA LEU A 367 13.73 -8.37 14.60
C LEU A 367 13.56 -8.22 16.12
N THR A 368 13.45 -6.99 16.64
CA THR A 368 13.22 -6.74 18.07
C THR A 368 11.90 -7.38 18.54
N MET A 369 10.84 -7.30 17.72
CA MET A 369 9.56 -7.97 17.95
C MET A 369 9.71 -9.49 17.94
N TYR A 370 10.44 -10.09 16.99
CA TYR A 370 10.66 -11.54 16.99
C TYR A 370 11.44 -12.01 18.23
N LEU A 371 12.55 -11.36 18.56
CA LEU A 371 13.38 -11.72 19.73
C LEU A 371 12.59 -11.61 21.04
N ARG A 372 11.77 -10.57 21.19
CA ARG A 372 10.91 -10.40 22.38
C ARG A 372 9.76 -11.41 22.42
N SER A 373 9.16 -11.74 21.27
CA SER A 373 8.15 -12.80 21.18
C SER A 373 8.72 -14.17 21.54
N MET A 374 9.95 -14.46 21.11
CA MET A 374 10.69 -15.67 21.47
C MET A 374 10.98 -15.73 22.98
N GLU A 375 11.43 -14.63 23.57
CA GLU A 375 11.67 -14.50 25.01
C GLU A 375 10.38 -14.72 25.83
N ASP A 376 9.28 -14.09 25.44
CA ASP A 376 7.97 -14.27 26.07
C ASP A 376 7.52 -15.75 25.99
N LEU A 377 7.61 -16.37 24.80
CA LEU A 377 7.23 -17.77 24.56
C LEU A 377 8.06 -18.79 25.34
N LEU A 378 9.34 -18.51 25.63
CA LEU A 378 10.17 -19.35 26.48
C LEU A 378 9.77 -19.27 27.95
N LYS A 379 9.29 -18.09 28.42
CA LYS A 379 8.84 -17.85 29.79
C LYS A 379 7.43 -18.37 30.10
N MET A 380 6.61 -18.62 29.08
CA MET A 380 5.28 -19.24 29.23
C MET A 380 5.42 -20.74 29.56
N ALA A 381 5.61 -21.05 30.84
CA ALA A 381 5.80 -22.43 31.32
C ALA A 381 4.59 -23.34 31.05
N ASP A 382 3.39 -22.78 30.89
CA ASP A 382 2.18 -23.50 30.52
C ASP A 382 2.10 -23.85 29.02
N TRP A 383 3.01 -23.29 28.20
CA TRP A 383 3.06 -23.51 26.75
C TRP A 383 4.28 -24.38 26.36
N SER A 384 4.11 -25.68 26.42
CA SER A 384 5.06 -26.68 25.88
C SER A 384 4.96 -26.74 24.35
N TRP A 385 5.78 -25.96 23.64
CA TRP A 385 5.90 -25.92 22.17
C TRP A 385 7.28 -26.38 21.70
N ASP A 386 7.33 -26.99 20.51
CA ASP A 386 8.53 -27.54 19.84
C ASP A 386 9.11 -26.59 18.78
N PHE A 387 8.23 -25.93 18.00
CA PHE A 387 8.59 -25.06 16.88
C PHE A 387 7.98 -23.67 17.01
N PHE A 388 8.76 -22.68 16.61
CA PHE A 388 8.32 -21.32 16.30
C PHE A 388 8.07 -21.19 14.80
N ILE A 389 6.90 -20.69 14.39
CA ILE A 389 6.56 -20.39 13.00
C ILE A 389 6.02 -18.96 12.90
N ASN A 390 6.63 -18.10 12.08
CA ASN A 390 6.08 -16.77 11.81
C ASN A 390 5.13 -16.74 10.60
N LEU A 391 4.01 -16.03 10.72
CA LEU A 391 3.04 -15.84 9.64
C LEU A 391 2.53 -14.38 9.63
N SER A 392 2.26 -13.84 8.45
CA SER A 392 1.50 -12.58 8.30
C SER A 392 0.01 -12.86 8.03
N ALA A 393 -0.84 -11.82 8.14
CA ALA A 393 -2.25 -11.92 7.74
C ALA A 393 -2.47 -12.22 6.24
N ALA A 394 -1.41 -12.16 5.43
CA ALA A 394 -1.41 -12.45 4.00
C ALA A 394 -0.70 -13.77 3.64
N ASP A 395 -0.33 -14.60 4.62
CA ASP A 395 0.06 -15.99 4.40
C ASP A 395 -1.20 -16.88 4.38
N TYR A 396 -1.13 -18.07 3.75
CA TYR A 396 -2.15 -19.10 3.85
C TYR A 396 -1.52 -20.51 3.81
N PRO A 397 -2.05 -21.52 4.53
CA PRO A 397 -1.60 -22.89 4.38
C PRO A 397 -1.89 -23.42 2.96
N ILE A 398 -1.01 -24.28 2.45
CA ILE A 398 -1.15 -25.02 1.17
C ILE A 398 -1.09 -26.54 1.36
N ARG A 399 -1.01 -27.00 2.61
CA ARG A 399 -1.07 -28.40 3.07
C ARG A 399 -1.84 -28.43 4.40
N THR A 400 -2.33 -29.59 4.81
CA THR A 400 -3.12 -29.70 6.03
C THR A 400 -2.27 -29.60 7.29
N ASN A 401 -2.91 -29.34 8.44
CA ASN A 401 -2.24 -29.31 9.74
C ASN A 401 -1.59 -30.67 10.07
N GLU A 402 -2.25 -31.76 9.70
CA GLU A 402 -1.84 -33.13 9.97
C GLU A 402 -0.55 -33.47 9.21
N GLN A 403 -0.47 -33.04 7.93
CA GLN A 403 0.75 -33.13 7.12
C GLN A 403 1.90 -32.29 7.70
N LEU A 404 1.61 -31.06 8.16
CA LEU A 404 2.62 -30.19 8.80
C LEU A 404 3.17 -30.80 10.08
N VAL A 405 2.28 -31.29 10.96
CA VAL A 405 2.67 -31.92 12.23
C VAL A 405 3.45 -33.20 11.99
N ALA A 406 3.03 -34.06 11.06
CA ALA A 406 3.78 -35.27 10.70
C ALA A 406 5.22 -34.95 10.23
N PHE A 407 5.35 -33.97 9.32
CA PHE A 407 6.66 -33.53 8.80
C PHE A 407 7.56 -32.95 9.90
N LEU A 408 7.04 -32.03 10.72
CA LEU A 408 7.81 -31.41 11.80
C LEU A 408 8.15 -32.40 12.93
N SER A 409 7.31 -33.41 13.17
CA SER A 409 7.61 -34.47 14.14
C SER A 409 8.80 -35.33 13.68
N LYS A 410 8.90 -35.62 12.38
CA LYS A 410 10.02 -36.36 11.77
C LYS A 410 11.33 -35.56 11.81
N TYR A 411 11.26 -34.24 11.63
CA TYR A 411 12.43 -33.35 11.55
C TYR A 411 12.55 -32.38 12.74
N ARG A 412 12.15 -32.81 13.95
CA ARG A 412 12.03 -31.96 15.16
C ARG A 412 13.30 -31.17 15.51
N ASN A 413 14.47 -31.74 15.22
CA ASN A 413 15.77 -31.14 15.56
C ASN A 413 16.35 -30.23 14.45
N MET A 414 15.59 -29.97 13.38
CA MET A 414 16.04 -29.15 12.24
C MET A 414 15.52 -27.71 12.31
N ASN A 415 16.19 -26.80 11.61
CA ASN A 415 15.84 -25.39 11.46
C ASN A 415 15.66 -25.06 9.97
N PHE A 416 14.49 -24.53 9.60
CA PHE A 416 14.03 -24.36 8.23
C PHE A 416 14.11 -22.88 7.81
N ILE A 417 15.22 -22.52 7.19
CA ILE A 417 15.54 -21.13 6.82
C ILE A 417 16.01 -21.13 5.36
N LYS A 418 15.52 -20.18 4.53
CA LYS A 418 15.88 -20.14 3.10
C LYS A 418 16.91 -19.05 2.84
N SER A 419 18.09 -19.45 2.35
CA SER A 419 19.15 -18.56 1.87
C SER A 419 18.84 -18.00 0.47
N HIS A 420 19.57 -16.96 0.08
CA HIS A 420 19.42 -16.29 -1.20
C HIS A 420 20.00 -17.10 -2.38
N GLY A 421 20.90 -18.05 -2.12
CA GLY A 421 21.42 -19.03 -3.10
C GLY A 421 22.20 -18.42 -4.29
N ARG A 422 22.95 -17.34 -4.08
CA ARG A 422 23.66 -16.58 -5.12
C ARG A 422 25.03 -16.07 -4.64
N ASP A 423 25.66 -15.21 -5.43
CA ASP A 423 26.82 -14.40 -5.01
C ASP A 423 26.51 -13.58 -3.73
N ASN A 424 27.18 -13.92 -2.63
CA ASN A 424 26.97 -13.33 -1.32
C ASN A 424 27.42 -11.85 -1.26
N ALA A 425 28.51 -11.51 -1.94
CA ALA A 425 29.00 -10.12 -1.96
C ALA A 425 27.96 -9.17 -2.58
N ARG A 426 27.25 -9.62 -3.63
CA ARG A 426 26.11 -8.89 -4.20
C ARG A 426 24.89 -8.87 -3.28
N PHE A 427 24.61 -9.95 -2.54
CA PHE A 427 23.54 -9.96 -1.54
C PHE A 427 23.76 -8.90 -0.46
N ILE A 428 24.94 -8.89 0.18
CA ILE A 428 25.36 -7.90 1.19
C ILE A 428 25.10 -6.46 0.71
N ARG A 429 25.57 -6.11 -0.50
CA ARG A 429 25.38 -4.77 -1.09
C ARG A 429 23.92 -4.43 -1.42
N LYS A 430 23.11 -5.41 -1.85
CA LYS A 430 21.70 -5.19 -2.23
C LYS A 430 20.77 -5.03 -1.02
N GLN A 431 21.08 -5.72 0.08
CA GLN A 431 20.40 -5.58 1.36
C GLN A 431 20.85 -4.33 2.15
N GLY A 432 21.96 -3.69 1.75
CA GLY A 432 22.57 -2.61 2.51
C GLY A 432 23.16 -3.07 3.85
N LEU A 433 23.60 -4.33 3.96
CA LEU A 433 24.24 -4.84 5.18
C LEU A 433 25.57 -4.10 5.47
N ASP A 434 26.22 -3.57 4.43
CA ASP A 434 27.39 -2.67 4.47
C ASP A 434 27.04 -1.21 4.86
N ARG A 435 25.78 -0.90 5.17
CA ARG A 435 25.33 0.44 5.59
C ARG A 435 24.79 0.42 7.01
N LEU A 436 24.98 1.54 7.71
CA LEU A 436 24.43 1.79 9.04
C LEU A 436 23.05 2.42 8.92
N PHE A 437 22.06 1.83 9.60
CA PHE A 437 20.69 2.35 9.66
C PHE A 437 20.25 2.65 11.10
N LEU A 438 19.23 3.51 11.23
CA LEU A 438 18.56 3.83 12.49
C LEU A 438 17.05 3.94 12.29
N GLU A 439 16.27 3.29 13.14
CA GLU A 439 14.82 3.46 13.21
C GLU A 439 14.42 4.55 14.21
N CYS A 440 13.87 5.66 13.71
CA CYS A 440 13.16 6.67 14.50
C CYS A 440 12.13 7.43 13.65
N ASP A 441 11.13 8.06 14.29
CA ASP A 441 9.99 8.72 13.62
C ASP A 441 9.23 7.81 12.61
N THR A 442 9.14 6.49 12.88
CA THR A 442 8.58 5.47 11.96
C THR A 442 9.25 5.46 10.57
N HIS A 443 10.55 5.77 10.51
CA HIS A 443 11.36 5.78 9.29
C HIS A 443 12.72 5.10 9.52
N MET A 444 13.27 4.43 8.50
CA MET A 444 14.64 3.88 8.51
C MET A 444 15.62 4.83 7.83
N TRP A 445 16.37 5.56 8.66
CA TRP A 445 17.38 6.53 8.24
C TRP A 445 18.69 5.84 7.88
N ARG A 446 19.26 6.12 6.70
CA ARG A 446 20.62 5.69 6.34
C ARG A 446 21.61 6.71 6.86
N LEU A 447 22.60 6.28 7.65
CA LEU A 447 23.53 7.17 8.36
C LEU A 447 24.95 7.16 7.81
N GLY A 448 25.34 6.13 7.06
CA GLY A 448 26.65 6.00 6.43
C GLY A 448 27.04 4.55 6.22
N ASP A 449 28.34 4.31 6.06
CA ASP A 449 28.91 3.00 5.73
C ASP A 449 29.47 2.31 6.98
N ARG A 450 29.45 0.97 6.98
CA ARG A 450 30.07 0.14 8.02
C ARG A 450 30.74 -1.09 7.40
N LYS A 451 31.69 -1.67 8.14
CA LYS A 451 32.30 -2.95 7.76
C LYS A 451 31.39 -4.12 8.14
N ILE A 452 31.52 -5.22 7.39
CA ILE A 452 31.04 -6.53 7.82
C ILE A 452 32.06 -7.10 8.83
N PRO A 453 31.63 -7.67 9.98
CA PRO A 453 32.57 -8.17 10.98
C PRO A 453 33.39 -9.35 10.46
N GLU A 454 34.68 -9.39 10.81
CA GLU A 454 35.58 -10.49 10.46
C GLU A 454 35.34 -11.74 11.33
N GLY A 455 35.68 -12.93 10.82
CA GLY A 455 35.61 -14.20 11.57
C GLY A 455 34.32 -14.99 11.43
N ILE A 456 33.27 -14.43 10.81
CA ILE A 456 31.97 -15.09 10.58
C ILE A 456 31.58 -15.12 9.10
N ALA A 457 30.76 -16.10 8.72
CA ALA A 457 30.08 -16.12 7.43
C ALA A 457 28.73 -15.38 7.54
N VAL A 458 28.55 -14.28 6.81
CA VAL A 458 27.24 -13.61 6.71
C VAL A 458 26.41 -14.28 5.62
N ASP A 459 25.15 -14.59 5.90
CA ASP A 459 24.17 -15.09 4.93
C ASP A 459 22.79 -14.45 5.18
N GLY A 460 21.89 -14.58 4.20
CA GLY A 460 20.49 -14.26 4.39
C GLY A 460 19.62 -14.72 3.23
N GLY A 461 18.34 -14.35 3.26
CA GLY A 461 17.34 -14.71 2.26
C GLY A 461 15.96 -14.32 2.73
N SER A 462 15.10 -15.31 3.04
CA SER A 462 13.74 -15.02 3.50
C SER A 462 13.67 -14.82 5.01
N ASP A 463 12.95 -13.78 5.44
CA ASP A 463 12.52 -13.53 6.83
C ASP A 463 11.39 -14.47 7.31
N TRP A 464 10.90 -15.38 6.46
CA TRP A 464 9.91 -16.40 6.81
C TRP A 464 10.61 -17.72 7.04
N PHE A 465 10.43 -18.32 8.21
CA PHE A 465 11.16 -19.50 8.66
C PHE A 465 10.33 -20.39 9.60
N LEU A 466 10.86 -21.56 9.94
CA LEU A 466 10.42 -22.37 11.07
C LEU A 466 11.68 -22.75 11.86
N VAL A 467 11.72 -22.46 13.15
CA VAL A 467 12.90 -22.74 14.00
C VAL A 467 12.49 -23.50 15.26
N ASN A 468 13.34 -24.43 15.70
CA ASN A 468 13.06 -25.29 16.83
C ASN A 468 13.35 -24.60 18.17
N ARG A 469 12.71 -25.06 19.25
CA ARG A 469 12.87 -24.49 20.60
C ARG A 469 14.33 -24.41 21.06
N PRO A 470 15.21 -25.42 20.85
CA PRO A 470 16.62 -25.31 21.23
C PRO A 470 17.37 -24.14 20.57
N PHE A 471 17.18 -23.91 19.27
CA PHE A 471 17.82 -22.77 18.60
C PHE A 471 17.21 -21.43 19.04
N VAL A 472 15.90 -21.37 19.30
CA VAL A 472 15.26 -20.17 19.88
C VAL A 472 15.81 -19.85 21.27
N ASP A 473 15.98 -20.86 22.12
CA ASP A 473 16.57 -20.72 23.46
C ASP A 473 18.01 -20.21 23.38
N TYR A 474 18.83 -20.79 22.49
CA TYR A 474 20.19 -20.31 22.20
C TYR A 474 20.20 -18.83 21.76
N VAL A 475 19.36 -18.45 20.80
CA VAL A 475 19.27 -17.06 20.31
C VAL A 475 18.82 -16.08 21.40
N VAL A 476 17.93 -16.46 22.30
CA VAL A 476 17.46 -15.60 23.39
C VAL A 476 18.48 -15.52 24.52
N ASN A 477 18.87 -16.68 25.07
CA ASN A 477 19.55 -16.82 26.36
C ASN A 477 21.07 -16.99 26.28
N SER A 478 21.66 -17.28 25.11
CA SER A 478 23.14 -17.36 25.01
C SER A 478 23.80 -16.03 25.35
N ARG A 479 24.93 -16.15 26.06
CA ARG A 479 25.84 -15.06 26.43
C ARG A 479 27.13 -15.05 25.63
N ASP A 480 27.24 -15.90 24.60
CA ASP A 480 28.42 -15.93 23.74
C ASP A 480 28.60 -14.63 22.94
N GLU A 481 29.80 -14.43 22.42
CA GLU A 481 30.18 -13.24 21.68
C GLU A 481 29.48 -13.16 20.31
N LEU A 482 29.07 -14.29 19.71
CA LEU A 482 28.35 -14.32 18.44
C LEU A 482 26.96 -13.71 18.59
N VAL A 483 26.14 -14.25 19.50
CA VAL A 483 24.76 -13.81 19.71
C VAL A 483 24.71 -12.37 20.22
N SER A 484 25.59 -12.00 21.14
CA SER A 484 25.66 -10.63 21.67
C SER A 484 26.14 -9.60 20.64
N SER A 485 27.14 -9.94 19.82
CA SER A 485 27.60 -9.08 18.72
C SER A 485 26.59 -8.96 17.59
N MET A 486 25.91 -10.06 17.23
CA MET A 486 24.86 -10.04 16.21
C MET A 486 23.64 -9.24 16.65
N LYS A 487 23.19 -9.36 17.91
CA LYS A 487 22.12 -8.49 18.45
C LYS A 487 22.48 -7.00 18.33
N ARG A 488 23.75 -6.62 18.59
CA ARG A 488 24.24 -5.23 18.44
C ARG A 488 24.33 -4.77 16.98
N PHE A 489 24.88 -5.60 16.09
CA PHE A 489 25.01 -5.30 14.66
C PHE A 489 23.63 -5.14 14.01
N TYR A 490 22.70 -6.05 14.30
CA TYR A 490 21.37 -6.09 13.70
C TYR A 490 20.36 -5.07 14.25
N ALA A 491 20.62 -4.47 15.41
CA ALA A 491 19.87 -3.31 15.90
C ALA A 491 19.97 -2.07 14.98
N HIS A 492 21.00 -2.01 14.12
CA HIS A 492 21.29 -0.90 13.20
C HIS A 492 21.30 -1.34 11.72
N THR A 493 20.46 -2.32 11.38
CA THR A 493 20.42 -2.97 10.06
C THR A 493 19.03 -2.82 9.42
N LEU A 494 19.00 -2.57 8.10
CA LEU A 494 17.80 -2.66 7.27
C LEU A 494 17.43 -4.14 7.03
N LEU A 495 16.13 -4.47 7.06
CA LEU A 495 15.62 -5.85 6.84
C LEU A 495 16.33 -6.90 7.72
N PRO A 496 16.53 -6.68 9.03
CA PRO A 496 17.42 -7.50 9.84
C PRO A 496 16.99 -8.96 9.94
N ALA A 497 15.68 -9.23 9.93
CA ALA A 497 15.13 -10.59 9.97
C ALA A 497 15.45 -11.42 8.71
N GLU A 498 15.81 -10.80 7.59
CA GLU A 498 16.22 -11.51 6.36
C GLU A 498 17.65 -12.06 6.44
N SER A 499 18.44 -11.80 7.48
CA SER A 499 19.81 -12.33 7.60
C SER A 499 20.32 -12.61 9.03
N PHE A 500 19.70 -12.05 10.07
CA PHE A 500 20.09 -12.31 11.47
C PHE A 500 20.06 -13.81 11.81
N PHE A 501 18.95 -14.49 11.55
CA PHE A 501 18.77 -15.89 11.93
C PHE A 501 19.69 -16.82 11.13
N HIS A 502 19.90 -16.56 9.83
CA HIS A 502 20.86 -17.25 8.99
C HIS A 502 22.29 -17.10 9.52
N THR A 503 22.74 -15.85 9.75
CA THR A 503 24.10 -15.54 10.20
C THR A 503 24.38 -16.10 11.60
N VAL A 504 23.40 -16.06 12.52
CA VAL A 504 23.56 -16.69 13.84
C VAL A 504 23.59 -18.22 13.70
N LEU A 505 22.66 -18.83 12.96
CA LEU A 505 22.60 -20.29 12.82
C LEU A 505 23.88 -20.85 12.19
N GLU A 506 24.31 -20.32 11.04
CA GLU A 506 25.48 -20.80 10.30
C GLU A 506 26.82 -20.68 11.04
N ASN A 507 26.91 -19.80 12.05
CA ASN A 507 28.13 -19.61 12.83
C ASN A 507 28.04 -20.16 14.26
N SER A 508 26.86 -20.61 14.69
CA SER A 508 26.64 -21.22 16.02
C SER A 508 27.01 -22.71 16.05
N ALA A 509 27.03 -23.29 17.25
CA ALA A 509 27.10 -24.75 17.44
C ALA A 509 25.89 -25.51 16.85
N HIS A 510 24.81 -24.82 16.45
CA HIS A 510 23.63 -25.43 15.83
C HIS A 510 23.69 -25.49 14.29
N CYS A 511 24.81 -25.09 13.67
CA CYS A 511 24.88 -24.92 12.21
C CYS A 511 24.54 -26.18 11.39
N GLU A 512 24.81 -27.38 11.91
CA GLU A 512 24.46 -28.67 11.28
C GLU A 512 22.94 -28.94 11.21
N THR A 513 22.12 -28.17 11.94
CA THR A 513 20.65 -28.30 11.92
C THR A 513 19.97 -27.50 10.79
N MET A 514 20.74 -26.73 10.01
CA MET A 514 20.19 -25.86 8.98
C MET A 514 19.74 -26.62 7.74
N VAL A 515 18.48 -26.43 7.37
CA VAL A 515 17.88 -26.89 6.11
C VAL A 515 17.60 -25.67 5.24
N ASP A 516 18.21 -25.59 4.04
CA ASP A 516 18.01 -24.49 3.07
C ASP A 516 16.66 -24.57 2.32
N ASN A 517 15.59 -24.70 3.10
CA ASN A 517 14.20 -24.66 2.68
C ASN A 517 13.35 -24.16 3.85
N ASN A 518 12.73 -22.99 3.72
CA ASN A 518 11.83 -22.42 4.74
C ASN A 518 10.38 -22.92 4.66
N LEU A 519 10.12 -23.91 3.81
CA LEU A 519 8.80 -24.51 3.57
C LEU A 519 7.73 -23.52 3.06
N ARG A 520 8.13 -22.37 2.50
CA ARG A 520 7.23 -21.36 1.91
C ARG A 520 7.28 -21.37 0.38
N LEU A 521 6.14 -21.08 -0.25
CA LEU A 521 6.05 -20.62 -1.63
C LEU A 521 5.80 -19.09 -1.65
N THR A 522 6.74 -18.30 -2.19
CA THR A 522 6.65 -16.83 -2.17
C THR A 522 6.50 -16.29 -3.59
N ASN A 523 5.41 -15.58 -3.87
CA ASN A 523 5.04 -15.17 -5.24
C ASN A 523 5.85 -13.96 -5.76
N TRP A 524 7.14 -14.15 -6.02
CA TRP A 524 8.02 -13.11 -6.53
C TRP A 524 7.86 -12.87 -8.05
N ASN A 525 7.19 -11.78 -8.44
CA ASN A 525 7.26 -11.24 -9.80
C ASN A 525 7.98 -9.88 -9.80
N ARG A 526 9.30 -9.89 -10.02
CA ARG A 526 10.15 -8.69 -9.91
C ARG A 526 9.81 -7.57 -10.92
N LYS A 527 9.15 -7.89 -12.05
CA LYS A 527 8.70 -6.86 -13.02
C LYS A 527 7.60 -5.97 -12.43
N LEU A 528 6.85 -6.46 -11.45
CA LEU A 528 5.75 -5.75 -10.77
C LEU A 528 6.11 -5.37 -9.33
N GLY A 529 6.68 -6.28 -8.53
CA GLY A 529 6.94 -6.08 -7.11
C GLY A 529 8.13 -5.21 -6.71
N CYS A 530 9.05 -4.89 -7.64
CA CYS A 530 10.23 -4.05 -7.40
C CYS A 530 10.04 -2.65 -8.02
N LYS A 531 9.38 -1.72 -7.31
CA LYS A 531 9.11 -0.36 -7.79
C LYS A 531 9.66 0.75 -6.88
N CYS A 532 10.48 0.39 -5.90
CA CYS A 532 10.96 1.32 -4.86
C CYS A 532 9.82 2.01 -4.09
N GLN A 533 8.66 1.34 -3.98
CA GLN A 533 7.43 1.88 -3.40
C GLN A 533 7.58 2.32 -1.93
N TYR A 534 8.59 1.81 -1.21
CA TYR A 534 8.86 2.10 0.20
C TYR A 534 9.79 3.29 0.46
N LYS A 535 10.21 4.04 -0.58
CA LYS A 535 11.18 5.17 -0.46
C LYS A 535 10.77 6.30 0.50
N HIS A 536 9.49 6.37 0.88
CA HIS A 536 8.95 7.31 1.88
C HIS A 536 9.01 6.78 3.33
N ILE A 537 9.29 5.49 3.52
CA ILE A 537 9.40 4.79 4.82
C ILE A 537 10.87 4.46 5.14
N VAL A 538 11.69 4.22 4.11
CA VAL A 538 13.10 3.84 4.27
C VAL A 538 14.01 4.55 3.26
N ASP A 539 15.24 4.82 3.65
CA ASP A 539 16.30 5.36 2.78
C ASP A 539 16.92 4.29 1.84
N TRP A 540 16.07 3.44 1.24
CA TRP A 540 16.46 2.32 0.36
C TRP A 540 15.36 1.95 -0.64
N CYS A 541 15.68 1.16 -1.66
CA CYS A 541 14.69 0.59 -2.58
C CYS A 541 14.40 -0.88 -2.27
N GLY A 542 13.13 -1.17 -1.99
CA GLY A 542 12.63 -2.52 -1.71
C GLY A 542 11.92 -3.21 -2.87
N CYS A 543 11.65 -4.49 -2.67
CA CYS A 543 10.70 -5.28 -3.45
C CYS A 543 9.70 -5.95 -2.49
N SER A 544 8.53 -6.33 -2.99
CA SER A 544 7.56 -7.15 -2.26
C SER A 544 6.94 -8.22 -3.18
N PRO A 545 6.57 -9.41 -2.66
CA PRO A 545 5.83 -10.41 -3.43
C PRO A 545 4.48 -9.90 -3.95
N ASN A 546 4.06 -10.43 -5.09
CA ASN A 546 2.73 -10.23 -5.63
C ASN A 546 1.70 -11.08 -4.87
N ASP A 547 0.43 -10.73 -5.02
CA ASP A 547 -0.67 -11.53 -4.50
C ASP A 547 -1.01 -12.65 -5.51
N PHE A 548 -1.35 -13.85 -5.03
CA PHE A 548 -1.72 -14.98 -5.89
C PHE A 548 -3.05 -14.74 -6.61
N LYS A 549 -3.24 -15.41 -7.76
CA LYS A 549 -4.46 -15.35 -8.58
C LYS A 549 -4.96 -16.79 -8.90
N PRO A 550 -6.20 -16.97 -9.39
CA PRO A 550 -6.73 -18.30 -9.77
C PRO A 550 -5.81 -19.12 -10.69
N SER A 551 -5.09 -18.44 -11.60
CA SER A 551 -4.09 -19.05 -12.49
C SER A 551 -2.89 -19.69 -11.79
N ASP A 552 -2.63 -19.36 -10.52
CA ASP A 552 -1.52 -19.89 -9.74
C ASP A 552 -1.84 -21.22 -9.03
N LEU A 553 -3.11 -21.65 -8.98
CA LEU A 553 -3.55 -22.84 -8.23
C LEU A 553 -2.67 -24.10 -8.47
N PRO A 554 -2.23 -24.43 -9.70
CA PRO A 554 -1.38 -25.60 -9.94
C PRO A 554 -0.03 -25.55 -9.21
N ARG A 555 0.48 -24.35 -8.88
CA ARG A 555 1.77 -24.16 -8.20
C ARG A 555 1.77 -24.67 -6.76
N PHE A 556 0.60 -24.75 -6.12
CA PHE A 556 0.47 -25.32 -4.78
C PHE A 556 0.51 -26.85 -4.80
N GLN A 557 0.11 -27.46 -5.91
CA GLN A 557 0.07 -28.91 -6.09
C GLN A 557 1.41 -29.47 -6.61
N GLN A 558 2.11 -28.71 -7.46
CA GLN A 558 3.31 -29.15 -8.20
C GLN A 558 4.64 -28.72 -7.55
N ALA A 559 4.65 -28.43 -6.25
CA ALA A 559 5.89 -28.04 -5.56
C ALA A 559 6.90 -29.21 -5.56
N SER A 560 8.10 -29.00 -6.11
CA SER A 560 9.19 -29.99 -6.18
C SER A 560 9.97 -30.15 -4.88
N ARG A 561 9.62 -29.37 -3.85
CA ARG A 561 10.19 -29.39 -2.49
C ARG A 561 9.04 -29.32 -1.48
N PRO A 562 9.20 -29.85 -0.25
CA PRO A 562 8.17 -29.74 0.77
C PRO A 562 7.89 -28.25 1.09
N THR A 563 6.62 -27.87 1.01
CA THR A 563 6.09 -26.54 1.31
C THR A 563 4.73 -26.65 1.98
N PHE A 564 4.48 -25.86 3.02
CA PHE A 564 3.26 -25.93 3.84
C PHE A 564 2.48 -24.61 3.87
N PHE A 565 3.13 -23.48 3.56
CA PHE A 565 2.50 -22.15 3.50
C PHE A 565 2.89 -21.42 2.21
N ALA A 566 2.05 -20.50 1.77
CA ALA A 566 2.34 -19.62 0.64
C ALA A 566 1.98 -18.16 0.95
N ARG A 567 2.63 -17.22 0.27
CA ARG A 567 2.29 -15.78 0.33
C ARG A 567 2.58 -15.03 -0.98
N LYS A 568 1.82 -13.99 -1.35
CA LYS A 568 0.78 -13.33 -0.54
C LYS A 568 -0.65 -13.59 -1.03
N PHE A 569 -1.60 -13.44 -0.11
CA PHE A 569 -3.04 -13.45 -0.37
C PHE A 569 -3.68 -12.19 0.22
N GLU A 570 -4.42 -11.44 -0.59
CA GLU A 570 -5.21 -10.28 -0.16
C GLU A 570 -6.63 -10.46 -0.72
N ALA A 571 -7.63 -10.61 0.16
CA ALA A 571 -9.01 -10.95 -0.26
C ALA A 571 -9.71 -9.82 -1.04
N SER A 572 -9.28 -8.57 -0.87
CA SER A 572 -9.70 -7.44 -1.72
C SER A 572 -9.04 -7.44 -3.11
N VAL A 573 -7.98 -8.22 -3.32
CA VAL A 573 -7.20 -8.29 -4.58
C VAL A 573 -7.48 -9.57 -5.38
N SER A 574 -7.70 -10.70 -4.69
CA SER A 574 -8.44 -11.86 -5.22
C SER A 574 -8.81 -12.80 -4.06
N GLN A 575 -10.10 -12.93 -3.77
CA GLN A 575 -10.62 -13.92 -2.83
C GLN A 575 -10.87 -15.27 -3.51
N GLU A 576 -11.06 -15.31 -4.85
CA GLU A 576 -11.36 -16.56 -5.55
C GLU A 576 -10.29 -17.64 -5.30
N ILE A 577 -9.00 -17.31 -5.42
CA ILE A 577 -7.91 -18.27 -5.16
C ILE A 577 -7.87 -18.75 -3.69
N ILE A 578 -8.29 -17.90 -2.75
CA ILE A 578 -8.42 -18.26 -1.32
C ILE A 578 -9.58 -19.24 -1.12
N ASN A 579 -10.70 -19.02 -1.83
CA ASN A 579 -11.86 -19.92 -1.85
C ASN A 579 -11.50 -21.30 -2.45
N GLN A 580 -10.80 -21.33 -3.57
CA GLN A 580 -10.33 -22.56 -4.21
C GLN A 580 -9.38 -23.33 -3.29
N LEU A 581 -8.41 -22.65 -2.68
CA LEU A 581 -7.41 -23.26 -1.80
C LEU A 581 -8.00 -23.79 -0.48
N ASP A 582 -8.87 -23.03 0.18
CA ASP A 582 -9.56 -23.48 1.40
C ASP A 582 -10.45 -24.70 1.14
N SER A 583 -11.17 -24.70 0.01
CA SER A 583 -12.03 -25.83 -0.39
C SER A 583 -11.22 -27.07 -0.77
N TYR A 584 -10.04 -26.89 -1.37
CA TYR A 584 -9.12 -27.97 -1.70
C TYR A 584 -8.53 -28.63 -0.45
N LEU A 585 -8.22 -27.86 0.60
CA LEU A 585 -7.63 -28.37 1.84
C LEU A 585 -8.64 -28.98 2.82
N PHE A 586 -9.84 -28.41 2.91
CA PHE A 586 -10.81 -28.71 3.99
C PHE A 586 -12.22 -29.04 3.50
N GLY A 587 -12.36 -29.33 2.20
CA GLY A 587 -13.66 -29.57 1.56
C GLY A 587 -14.50 -28.30 1.40
N THR A 588 -15.50 -28.37 0.53
CA THR A 588 -16.47 -27.29 0.31
C THR A 588 -17.39 -27.11 1.52
N TYR A 589 -17.77 -25.85 1.80
CA TYR A 589 -18.86 -25.55 2.73
C TYR A 589 -20.19 -26.18 2.28
N PRO A 590 -21.14 -26.45 3.20
CA PRO A 590 -22.46 -26.99 2.88
C PRO A 590 -23.22 -26.16 1.83
N ALA A 591 -24.02 -26.84 1.01
CA ALA A 591 -24.82 -26.16 -0.02
C ALA A 591 -25.79 -25.16 0.63
N GLY A 592 -25.88 -23.95 0.06
CA GLY A 592 -26.68 -22.85 0.62
C GLY A 592 -25.99 -22.03 1.70
N THR A 593 -24.73 -22.31 2.06
CA THR A 593 -23.95 -21.42 2.93
C THR A 593 -23.84 -20.01 2.30
N PRO A 594 -24.28 -18.95 2.98
CA PRO A 594 -24.29 -17.59 2.43
C PRO A 594 -22.87 -17.03 2.30
N SER A 595 -22.75 -15.92 1.57
CA SER A 595 -21.59 -15.02 1.65
C SER A 595 -20.23 -15.59 1.21
N LEU A 596 -20.16 -16.81 0.64
CA LEU A 596 -18.88 -17.44 0.26
C LEU A 596 -18.08 -16.64 -0.79
N GLN A 597 -18.78 -15.94 -1.68
CA GLN A 597 -18.17 -15.07 -2.71
C GLN A 597 -18.03 -13.60 -2.26
N ALA A 598 -18.63 -13.22 -1.13
CA ALA A 598 -18.60 -11.86 -0.61
C ALA A 598 -17.34 -11.62 0.24
N TYR A 599 -16.85 -10.38 0.31
CA TYR A 599 -15.82 -9.97 1.26
C TYR A 599 -16.12 -8.57 1.79
N TRP A 600 -15.86 -8.36 3.07
CA TRP A 600 -16.04 -7.09 3.77
C TRP A 600 -14.76 -6.71 4.50
N GLU A 601 -14.29 -5.49 4.25
CA GLU A 601 -13.10 -4.94 4.91
C GLU A 601 -13.44 -3.58 5.52
N ASN A 602 -13.33 -3.47 6.84
CA ASN A 602 -13.59 -2.22 7.55
C ASN A 602 -12.47 -1.22 7.29
N VAL A 603 -12.76 -0.12 6.61
CA VAL A 603 -11.78 0.97 6.34
C VAL A 603 -11.87 2.11 7.35
N TYR A 604 -12.91 2.14 8.17
CA TYR A 604 -13.09 3.15 9.22
C TYR A 604 -13.94 2.61 10.38
N GLU A 605 -13.51 2.90 11.60
CA GLU A 605 -14.21 2.59 12.84
C GLU A 605 -14.10 3.76 13.82
N GLN A 606 -15.23 4.35 14.21
CA GLN A 606 -15.29 5.56 15.03
C GLN A 606 -14.64 5.35 16.40
N GLU A 607 -14.82 4.17 17.00
CA GLU A 607 -14.28 3.84 18.33
C GLU A 607 -12.74 3.81 18.36
N THR A 608 -12.09 3.30 17.32
CA THR A 608 -10.63 3.09 17.31
C THR A 608 -9.85 4.16 16.56
N ASP A 609 -10.48 4.80 15.57
CA ASP A 609 -9.83 5.72 14.64
C ASP A 609 -10.25 7.18 14.91
N GLY A 610 -11.48 7.40 15.37
CA GLY A 610 -12.09 8.72 15.57
C GLY A 610 -12.22 9.55 14.26
N PRO A 611 -12.92 10.69 14.26
CA PRO A 611 -13.06 11.51 13.05
C PRO A 611 -11.72 11.94 12.43
N ALA A 612 -10.70 12.13 13.27
CA ALA A 612 -9.34 12.50 12.85
C ALA A 612 -8.59 11.39 12.08
N GLY A 613 -9.07 10.15 12.12
CA GLY A 613 -8.59 9.06 11.28
C GLY A 613 -8.99 9.18 9.80
N LEU A 614 -9.89 10.11 9.45
CA LEU A 614 -10.33 10.38 8.08
C LEU A 614 -9.77 11.70 7.55
N SER A 615 -9.52 11.74 6.24
CA SER A 615 -9.30 13.00 5.52
C SER A 615 -10.62 13.78 5.41
N ASP A 616 -10.53 15.12 5.32
CA ASP A 616 -11.71 15.97 5.12
C ASP A 616 -12.52 15.56 3.86
N ALA A 617 -11.84 15.09 2.81
CA ALA A 617 -12.47 14.55 1.61
C ALA A 617 -13.26 13.26 1.88
N THR A 618 -12.63 12.24 2.48
CA THR A 618 -13.31 10.96 2.78
C THR A 618 -14.46 11.14 3.77
N LEU A 619 -14.30 12.00 4.77
CA LEU A 619 -15.36 12.37 5.71
C LEU A 619 -16.56 13.01 5.00
N SER A 620 -16.32 13.95 4.07
CA SER A 620 -17.38 14.60 3.28
C SER A 620 -18.14 13.60 2.40
N HIS A 621 -17.43 12.67 1.73
CA HIS A 621 -18.05 11.60 0.94
C HIS A 621 -18.91 10.67 1.81
N TYR A 622 -18.40 10.19 2.95
CA TYR A 622 -19.14 9.26 3.80
C TYR A 622 -20.39 9.89 4.44
N HIS A 623 -20.34 11.20 4.75
CA HIS A 623 -21.53 11.96 5.15
C HIS A 623 -22.57 12.05 4.02
N ALA A 624 -22.15 12.35 2.79
CA ALA A 624 -23.06 12.37 1.64
C ALA A 624 -23.67 10.98 1.34
N PHE A 625 -22.87 9.92 1.42
CA PHE A 625 -23.32 8.53 1.24
C PHE A 625 -24.37 8.11 2.29
N ALA A 626 -24.19 8.52 3.55
CA ALA A 626 -25.20 8.31 4.58
C ALA A 626 -26.51 9.06 4.24
N ARG A 627 -26.42 10.33 3.80
CA ARG A 627 -27.58 11.13 3.34
C ARG A 627 -28.31 10.50 2.15
N MET A 628 -27.58 9.94 1.17
CA MET A 628 -28.19 9.20 0.05
C MET A 628 -29.05 8.03 0.54
N GLY A 629 -28.58 7.30 1.57
CA GLY A 629 -29.35 6.22 2.19
C GLY A 629 -30.63 6.69 2.86
N LEU A 630 -30.58 7.83 3.56
CA LEU A 630 -31.76 8.46 4.16
C LEU A 630 -32.76 8.97 3.09
N SER A 631 -32.25 9.53 1.98
CA SER A 631 -33.06 9.95 0.83
C SER A 631 -33.75 8.75 0.17
N ARG A 632 -33.02 7.63 0.02
CA ARG A 632 -33.57 6.36 -0.47
C ARG A 632 -34.64 5.82 0.46
N ALA A 633 -34.40 5.74 1.77
CA ALA A 633 -35.39 5.26 2.75
C ALA A 633 -36.71 6.05 2.65
N ALA A 634 -36.63 7.38 2.59
CA ALA A 634 -37.79 8.24 2.43
C ALA A 634 -38.51 8.06 1.08
N SER A 635 -37.78 7.68 0.02
CA SER A 635 -38.32 7.46 -1.33
C SER A 635 -38.85 6.03 -1.55
N SER A 636 -38.42 5.06 -0.75
CA SER A 636 -38.87 3.66 -0.84
C SER A 636 -40.29 3.44 -0.27
N LEU A 637 -40.81 4.42 0.46
CA LEU A 637 -42.15 4.38 1.05
C LEU A 637 -43.21 4.78 0.00
N GLN A 638 -43.97 3.80 -0.50
CA GLN A 638 -45.11 4.05 -1.38
C GLN A 638 -46.29 4.56 -0.53
N GLY A 639 -46.52 5.88 -0.49
CA GLY A 639 -47.55 6.46 0.36
C GLY A 639 -47.74 7.98 0.21
N HIS A 640 -48.52 8.56 1.13
CA HIS A 640 -48.80 10.00 1.14
C HIS A 640 -47.54 10.84 1.41
N PRO A 641 -47.36 12.02 0.78
CA PRO A 641 -46.20 12.89 0.98
C PRO A 641 -45.96 13.38 2.42
N ASN A 642 -46.94 13.19 3.30
CA ASN A 642 -46.90 13.56 4.72
C ASN A 642 -46.47 12.43 5.65
N ASP A 643 -46.30 11.19 5.14
CA ASP A 643 -45.79 10.10 5.95
C ASP A 643 -44.31 10.35 6.30
N ASN A 644 -44.00 10.26 7.60
CA ASN A 644 -42.69 10.51 8.16
C ASN A 644 -42.03 9.24 8.71
N SER A 645 -42.67 8.07 8.58
CA SER A 645 -42.20 6.78 9.14
C SER A 645 -40.83 6.34 8.60
N CYS A 646 -40.48 6.73 7.37
CA CYS A 646 -39.17 6.49 6.76
C CYS A 646 -38.36 7.78 6.52
N ARG A 647 -38.69 8.87 7.21
CA ARG A 647 -37.95 10.15 7.12
C ARG A 647 -37.07 10.35 8.34
N TYR A 648 -35.85 10.82 8.13
CA TYR A 648 -34.83 10.90 9.18
C TYR A 648 -34.22 12.30 9.29
N VAL A 649 -33.72 12.63 10.48
CA VAL A 649 -33.04 13.89 10.85
C VAL A 649 -31.89 13.62 11.82
N ALA A 650 -31.12 14.67 12.17
CA ALA A 650 -30.08 14.61 13.21
C ALA A 650 -29.10 13.43 13.05
N MET A 651 -28.50 13.34 11.85
CA MET A 651 -27.54 12.29 11.50
C MET A 651 -26.20 12.49 12.24
N SER A 652 -25.63 11.40 12.75
CA SER A 652 -24.30 11.39 13.36
C SER A 652 -23.18 11.48 12.30
N HIS A 653 -21.93 11.59 12.74
CA HIS A 653 -20.81 11.13 11.91
C HIS A 653 -20.98 9.62 11.60
N PRO A 654 -20.40 9.11 10.50
CA PRO A 654 -20.31 7.68 10.28
C PRO A 654 -19.74 6.95 11.51
N VAL A 655 -20.35 5.83 11.87
CA VAL A 655 -19.90 4.95 12.95
C VAL A 655 -18.82 4.00 12.42
N SER A 656 -19.10 3.33 11.29
CA SER A 656 -18.14 2.45 10.63
C SER A 656 -18.33 2.47 9.12
N VAL A 657 -17.26 2.31 8.35
CA VAL A 657 -17.34 2.15 6.88
C VAL A 657 -16.62 0.88 6.45
N HIS A 658 -17.28 0.07 5.62
CA HIS A 658 -16.71 -1.13 5.01
C HIS A 658 -16.62 -0.97 3.49
N LEU A 659 -15.56 -1.50 2.90
CA LEU A 659 -15.55 -1.92 1.50
C LEU A 659 -16.37 -3.19 1.38
N TYR A 660 -17.22 -3.29 0.35
CA TYR A 660 -17.94 -4.51 0.01
C TYR A 660 -17.48 -5.03 -1.36
N PHE A 661 -17.14 -6.31 -1.42
CA PHE A 661 -16.79 -7.01 -2.65
C PHE A 661 -17.69 -8.23 -2.81
N LEU A 662 -17.99 -8.57 -4.06
CA LEU A 662 -18.70 -9.79 -4.43
C LEU A 662 -18.03 -10.37 -5.68
N SER A 663 -17.58 -11.62 -5.61
CA SER A 663 -16.90 -12.32 -6.72
C SER A 663 -15.71 -11.52 -7.30
N ASP A 664 -14.82 -11.08 -6.41
CA ASP A 664 -13.63 -10.24 -6.68
C ASP A 664 -13.94 -8.88 -7.36
N GLN A 665 -15.21 -8.46 -7.43
CA GLN A 665 -15.63 -7.13 -7.92
C GLN A 665 -16.01 -6.21 -6.77
N PHE A 666 -15.48 -4.98 -6.77
CA PHE A 666 -15.84 -3.95 -5.80
C PHE A 666 -17.29 -3.48 -6.01
N GLN A 667 -18.12 -3.61 -4.98
CA GLN A 667 -19.53 -3.25 -4.97
C GLN A 667 -19.79 -1.88 -4.35
N GLY A 668 -18.75 -1.18 -3.88
CA GLY A 668 -18.89 0.12 -3.21
C GLY A 668 -18.72 0.05 -1.69
N TYR A 669 -19.31 1.03 -1.00
CA TYR A 669 -19.16 1.23 0.44
C TYR A 669 -20.43 0.87 1.21
N LEU A 670 -20.25 0.31 2.41
CA LEU A 670 -21.29 0.17 3.43
C LEU A 670 -21.02 1.18 4.53
N VAL A 671 -21.84 2.21 4.62
CA VAL A 671 -21.71 3.30 5.60
C VAL A 671 -22.72 3.08 6.72
N ARG A 672 -22.25 2.80 7.93
CA ARG A 672 -23.09 2.71 9.13
C ARG A 672 -23.16 4.07 9.82
N HIS A 673 -24.35 4.52 10.18
CA HIS A 673 -24.61 5.82 10.81
C HIS A 673 -25.84 5.74 11.73
N VAL A 674 -26.01 6.74 12.58
CA VAL A 674 -27.19 6.88 13.45
C VAL A 674 -27.99 8.09 12.98
N ALA A 675 -29.31 7.95 12.89
CA ALA A 675 -30.21 9.06 12.59
C ALA A 675 -31.51 8.95 13.40
N THR A 676 -32.14 10.09 13.69
CA THR A 676 -33.43 10.14 14.38
C THR A 676 -34.57 9.99 13.37
N ASN A 677 -35.43 8.98 13.56
CA ASN A 677 -36.66 8.81 12.79
C ASN A 677 -37.67 9.93 13.13
N ARG A 678 -38.28 10.57 12.13
CA ARG A 678 -39.20 11.70 12.32
C ARG A 678 -40.55 11.31 12.92
N ALA A 679 -41.05 10.09 12.66
CA ALA A 679 -42.35 9.65 13.18
C ALA A 679 -42.25 9.11 14.60
N SER A 680 -41.27 8.26 14.89
CA SER A 680 -41.11 7.65 16.23
C SER A 680 -40.30 8.50 17.20
N THR A 681 -39.59 9.53 16.71
CA THR A 681 -38.58 10.34 17.42
C THR A 681 -37.42 9.54 18.05
N GLN A 682 -37.28 8.26 17.70
CA GLN A 682 -36.22 7.38 18.19
C GLN A 682 -34.97 7.45 17.32
N LEU A 683 -33.82 7.17 17.94
CA LEU A 683 -32.54 6.97 17.24
C LEU A 683 -32.53 5.55 16.63
N GLU A 684 -32.26 5.48 15.34
CA GLU A 684 -32.07 4.23 14.60
C GLU A 684 -30.65 4.16 14.05
N THR A 685 -30.00 3.00 14.21
CA THR A 685 -28.68 2.73 13.61
C THR A 685 -28.89 2.02 12.28
N LEU A 686 -28.53 2.70 11.20
CA LEU A 686 -28.72 2.25 9.83
C LEU A 686 -27.38 1.90 9.18
N GLU A 687 -27.42 1.02 8.18
CA GLU A 687 -26.31 0.80 7.25
C GLU A 687 -26.80 1.05 5.83
N THR A 688 -26.07 1.88 5.09
CA THR A 688 -26.37 2.23 3.69
C THR A 688 -25.34 1.60 2.77
N TRP A 689 -25.78 0.86 1.76
CA TRP A 689 -24.94 0.42 0.66
C TRP A 689 -24.98 1.43 -0.48
N VAL A 690 -23.83 2.05 -0.79
CA VAL A 690 -23.66 2.92 -1.95
C VAL A 690 -22.76 2.26 -2.99
N THR A 691 -23.22 2.25 -4.24
CA THR A 691 -22.50 1.71 -5.41
C THR A 691 -21.97 2.84 -6.29
N PRO A 692 -20.72 2.76 -6.79
CA PRO A 692 -20.26 3.65 -7.85
C PRO A 692 -20.90 3.29 -9.19
N ARG A 693 -20.89 4.25 -10.12
CA ARG A 693 -21.25 4.06 -11.53
C ARG A 693 -19.97 4.18 -12.37
N ASP A 694 -19.84 3.33 -13.38
CA ASP A 694 -18.77 3.48 -14.37
C ASP A 694 -19.18 4.49 -15.44
N HIS A 695 -18.36 5.52 -15.61
CA HIS A 695 -18.55 6.58 -16.60
C HIS A 695 -17.55 6.48 -17.77
N PHE A 696 -16.80 5.37 -17.87
CA PHE A 696 -16.01 5.09 -19.06
C PHE A 696 -16.92 4.82 -20.26
N ALA A 697 -16.74 5.62 -21.32
CA ALA A 697 -17.40 5.47 -22.60
C ALA A 697 -16.34 5.30 -23.70
N PRO A 698 -16.33 4.19 -24.47
CA PRO A 698 -15.52 4.09 -25.68
C PRO A 698 -16.02 5.10 -26.73
N ALA A 699 -15.15 5.49 -27.66
CA ALA A 699 -15.55 6.38 -28.74
C ALA A 699 -16.61 5.76 -29.67
N SER A 700 -17.54 6.59 -30.13
CA SER A 700 -18.55 6.24 -31.13
C SER A 700 -18.44 7.20 -32.33
N PRO A 701 -18.30 6.71 -33.57
CA PRO A 701 -18.16 5.30 -33.95
C PRO A 701 -16.85 4.68 -33.42
N VAL A 702 -16.83 3.37 -33.23
CA VAL A 702 -15.64 2.64 -32.76
C VAL A 702 -14.54 2.70 -33.82
N VAL A 703 -13.43 3.34 -33.48
CA VAL A 703 -12.27 3.47 -34.37
C VAL A 703 -11.63 2.10 -34.61
N ALA A 704 -11.35 1.77 -35.87
CA ALA A 704 -10.61 0.56 -36.22
C ALA A 704 -9.24 0.54 -35.52
N ASN A 705 -8.84 -0.62 -34.97
CA ASN A 705 -7.65 -0.79 -34.14
C ASN A 705 -7.66 -0.06 -32.79
N ASN A 706 -8.81 0.36 -32.25
CA ASN A 706 -8.88 0.87 -30.89
C ASN A 706 -8.46 -0.21 -29.87
N ARG A 707 -7.31 -0.01 -29.22
CA ARG A 707 -6.79 -0.89 -28.17
C ARG A 707 -7.29 -0.54 -26.77
N LEU A 708 -7.95 0.62 -26.59
CA LEU A 708 -8.35 1.12 -25.27
C LEU A 708 -9.53 0.31 -24.73
N GLN A 709 -9.32 -0.39 -23.61
CA GLN A 709 -10.35 -1.20 -22.95
C GLN A 709 -11.07 -0.44 -21.84
N HIS A 710 -10.35 0.41 -21.10
CA HIS A 710 -10.91 1.17 -19.98
C HIS A 710 -10.02 2.37 -19.61
N VAL A 711 -10.61 3.41 -19.03
CA VAL A 711 -9.88 4.54 -18.42
C VAL A 711 -10.44 4.81 -17.03
N GLN A 712 -9.56 4.94 -16.04
CA GLN A 712 -9.93 5.20 -14.64
C GLN A 712 -9.05 6.32 -14.08
N VAL A 713 -9.62 7.17 -13.24
CA VAL A 713 -8.90 8.23 -12.51
C VAL A 713 -9.08 8.01 -11.01
N GLY A 714 -8.01 8.14 -10.24
CA GLY A 714 -8.06 7.96 -8.79
C GLY A 714 -6.71 8.27 -8.12
N THR A 715 -6.61 7.99 -6.82
CA THR A 715 -5.37 8.13 -6.02
C THR A 715 -4.90 6.76 -5.49
N ASP A 716 -3.68 6.72 -4.96
CA ASP A 716 -3.07 5.50 -4.40
C ASP A 716 -2.99 4.32 -5.39
N TRP A 717 -2.45 4.59 -6.58
CA TRP A 717 -2.13 3.57 -7.57
C TRP A 717 -1.09 2.58 -7.04
N ASP A 718 -1.45 1.30 -7.00
CA ASP A 718 -0.56 0.18 -6.70
C ASP A 718 -0.01 -0.39 -8.03
N PRO A 719 1.25 -0.10 -8.43
CA PRO A 719 1.83 -0.61 -9.66
C PRO A 719 2.20 -2.11 -9.59
N LYS A 720 2.16 -2.73 -8.41
CA LYS A 720 2.43 -4.16 -8.21
C LYS A 720 1.19 -4.98 -8.55
N GLU A 721 0.03 -4.59 -8.04
CA GLU A 721 -1.26 -5.26 -8.28
C GLU A 721 -2.11 -4.60 -9.39
N ARG A 722 -1.66 -3.46 -9.93
CA ARG A 722 -2.28 -2.72 -11.07
C ARG A 722 -3.71 -2.26 -10.80
N LEU A 723 -3.95 -1.74 -9.59
CA LEU A 723 -5.24 -1.24 -9.12
C LEU A 723 -5.05 0.01 -8.23
N PHE A 724 -6.13 0.75 -7.98
CA PHE A 724 -6.14 1.83 -7.00
C PHE A 724 -6.50 1.29 -5.62
N ARG A 725 -5.75 1.67 -4.58
CA ARG A 725 -6.08 1.34 -3.18
C ARG A 725 -7.16 2.26 -2.60
N ASN A 726 -7.34 3.45 -3.17
CA ASN A 726 -8.57 4.22 -3.06
C ASN A 726 -9.64 3.60 -3.98
N TRP A 727 -10.30 2.55 -3.48
CA TRP A 727 -11.22 1.70 -4.26
C TRP A 727 -12.37 2.45 -4.94
N GLY A 728 -13.00 3.39 -4.23
CA GLY A 728 -14.03 4.26 -4.79
C GLY A 728 -13.50 5.44 -5.61
N CYS A 729 -12.18 5.60 -5.71
CA CYS A 729 -11.54 6.75 -6.34
C CYS A 729 -12.10 8.09 -5.82
N LEU A 730 -12.26 8.19 -4.50
CA LEU A 730 -12.77 9.38 -3.82
C LEU A 730 -11.71 10.49 -3.87
N VAL A 731 -11.98 11.62 -4.53
CA VAL A 731 -11.00 12.71 -4.76
C VAL A 731 -11.54 14.02 -4.20
N GLY A 732 -10.73 14.73 -3.42
CA GLY A 732 -10.98 16.11 -2.96
C GLY A 732 -10.12 17.16 -3.68
N PRO A 733 -10.26 18.45 -3.32
CA PRO A 733 -9.59 19.55 -4.04
C PRO A 733 -8.07 19.61 -3.83
N GLU A 734 -7.55 19.02 -2.76
CA GLU A 734 -6.11 18.98 -2.43
C GLU A 734 -5.42 17.66 -2.86
N ASP A 735 -6.12 16.76 -3.56
CA ASP A 735 -5.58 15.48 -4.01
C ASP A 735 -4.86 15.57 -5.37
N GLU A 736 -3.87 14.70 -5.59
CA GLU A 736 -3.13 14.56 -6.86
C GLU A 736 -3.61 13.32 -7.66
N PRO A 737 -4.61 13.45 -8.55
CA PRO A 737 -5.17 12.32 -9.28
C PRO A 737 -4.21 11.72 -10.31
N VAL A 738 -4.30 10.41 -10.49
CA VAL A 738 -3.55 9.63 -11.47
C VAL A 738 -4.54 9.08 -12.48
N ALA A 739 -4.24 9.22 -13.78
CA ALA A 739 -5.00 8.54 -14.82
C ALA A 739 -4.35 7.20 -15.17
N VAL A 740 -5.15 6.15 -15.25
CA VAL A 740 -4.77 4.79 -15.66
C VAL A 740 -5.57 4.40 -16.89
N GLN A 741 -4.89 3.93 -17.93
CA GLN A 741 -5.50 3.40 -19.15
C GLN A 741 -5.18 1.91 -19.27
N ARG A 742 -6.19 1.10 -19.58
CA ARG A 742 -6.07 -0.34 -19.80
C ARG A 742 -6.17 -0.64 -21.30
N TRP A 743 -5.30 -1.51 -21.79
CA TRP A 743 -5.09 -1.74 -23.22
C TRP A 743 -5.12 -3.22 -23.56
N SER A 744 -5.73 -3.57 -24.68
CA SER A 744 -5.52 -4.87 -25.32
C SER A 744 -4.09 -4.95 -25.90
N ARG A 745 -3.52 -6.15 -25.93
CA ARG A 745 -2.26 -6.41 -26.62
C ARG A 745 -2.47 -6.35 -28.14
N SER A 746 -1.45 -5.91 -28.87
CA SER A 746 -1.43 -5.83 -30.34
C SER A 746 -0.07 -6.25 -30.89
N GLN A 747 0.08 -6.25 -32.22
CA GLN A 747 1.36 -6.35 -32.90
C GLN A 747 2.03 -4.97 -33.11
N THR A 748 1.25 -3.88 -33.00
CA THR A 748 1.70 -2.50 -33.27
C THR A 748 1.65 -1.61 -32.03
N ASN A 749 2.63 -0.71 -31.94
CA ASN A 749 2.63 0.41 -31.00
C ASN A 749 1.61 1.48 -31.46
N LEU A 750 1.03 2.24 -30.52
CA LEU A 750 0.31 3.48 -30.84
C LEU A 750 0.79 4.64 -29.96
N THR A 751 0.53 5.87 -30.38
CA THR A 751 0.72 7.06 -29.54
C THR A 751 -0.66 7.65 -29.21
N ALA A 752 -1.03 7.66 -27.94
CA ALA A 752 -2.31 8.20 -27.49
C ALA A 752 -2.13 9.55 -26.80
N THR A 753 -2.94 10.54 -27.17
CA THR A 753 -3.00 11.85 -26.51
C THR A 753 -4.03 11.78 -25.38
N VAL A 754 -3.65 12.15 -24.17
CA VAL A 754 -4.53 12.20 -22.99
C VAL A 754 -4.79 13.66 -22.63
N VAL A 755 -6.07 14.03 -22.51
CA VAL A 755 -6.52 15.41 -22.24
C VAL A 755 -7.38 15.45 -20.99
N TRP A 756 -6.98 16.25 -20.01
CA TRP A 756 -7.70 16.52 -18.77
C TRP A 756 -8.50 17.82 -18.89
N ILE A 757 -9.79 17.78 -18.56
CA ILE A 757 -10.74 18.87 -18.74
C ILE A 757 -11.46 19.10 -17.41
N ASP A 758 -11.43 20.33 -16.92
CA ASP A 758 -12.09 20.74 -15.68
C ASP A 758 -13.62 20.95 -15.86
N PRO A 759 -14.39 21.15 -14.77
CA PRO A 759 -15.85 21.31 -14.83
C PRO A 759 -16.35 22.54 -15.62
N THR A 760 -15.45 23.46 -16.01
CA THR A 760 -15.74 24.68 -16.78
C THR A 760 -15.26 24.62 -18.24
N ASN A 761 -14.82 23.44 -18.70
CA ASN A 761 -14.14 23.20 -19.99
C ASN A 761 -12.74 23.84 -20.11
N VAL A 762 -12.05 24.12 -19.00
CA VAL A 762 -10.61 24.48 -19.05
C VAL A 762 -9.81 23.20 -19.26
N ILE A 763 -8.96 23.18 -20.29
CA ILE A 763 -8.01 22.08 -20.51
C ILE A 763 -6.88 22.23 -19.50
N ALA A 764 -6.86 21.36 -18.49
CA ALA A 764 -5.93 21.43 -17.37
C ALA A 764 -4.55 20.85 -17.72
N ALA A 765 -4.51 19.78 -18.52
CA ALA A 765 -3.29 19.14 -19.01
C ALA A 765 -3.55 18.40 -20.32
N THR A 766 -2.54 18.35 -21.20
CA THR A 766 -2.48 17.40 -22.32
C THR A 766 -1.09 16.82 -22.44
N TYR A 767 -0.97 15.54 -22.80
CA TYR A 767 0.30 14.86 -23.03
C TYR A 767 0.10 13.61 -23.89
N ASP A 768 1.12 13.24 -24.65
CA ASP A 768 1.15 12.00 -25.42
C ASP A 768 1.81 10.88 -24.62
N ILE A 769 1.28 9.66 -24.76
CA ILE A 769 1.85 8.42 -24.23
C ILE A 769 2.11 7.43 -25.36
N LEU A 770 3.29 6.81 -25.36
CA LEU A 770 3.59 5.66 -26.20
C LEU A 770 3.01 4.40 -25.55
N VAL A 771 2.18 3.68 -26.30
CA VAL A 771 1.55 2.42 -25.88
C VAL A 771 2.18 1.29 -26.69
N ASP A 772 3.14 0.60 -26.08
CA ASP A 772 3.80 -0.54 -26.71
C ASP A 772 2.81 -1.65 -27.09
N ALA A 773 3.16 -2.44 -28.11
CA ALA A 773 2.41 -3.61 -28.59
C ALA A 773 2.04 -4.58 -27.43
N SER A 774 2.93 -4.74 -26.46
CA SER A 774 2.76 -5.61 -25.28
C SER A 774 2.23 -4.88 -24.03
N ALA A 775 2.02 -3.55 -24.08
CA ALA A 775 1.50 -2.80 -22.95
C ALA A 775 0.03 -3.14 -22.67
N GLU A 776 -0.27 -3.46 -21.41
CA GLU A 776 -1.62 -3.76 -20.91
C GLU A 776 -2.18 -2.62 -20.05
N VAL A 777 -1.28 -1.85 -19.42
CA VAL A 777 -1.63 -0.75 -18.51
C VAL A 777 -0.60 0.36 -18.67
N THR A 778 -1.07 1.58 -18.92
CA THR A 778 -0.29 2.82 -18.78
C THR A 778 -0.88 3.66 -17.67
N HIS A 779 -0.06 4.50 -17.03
CA HIS A 779 -0.53 5.43 -16.02
C HIS A 779 0.35 6.68 -15.97
N TYR A 780 -0.23 7.81 -15.59
CA TYR A 780 0.49 9.07 -15.40
C TYR A 780 -0.21 9.97 -14.38
N ARG A 781 0.59 10.69 -13.58
CA ARG A 781 0.14 11.75 -12.67
C ARG A 781 0.56 13.10 -13.26
N PRO A 782 -0.37 13.90 -13.81
CA PRO A 782 -0.04 15.27 -14.23
C PRO A 782 0.26 16.17 -13.01
N PRO A 783 1.23 17.09 -13.12
CA PRO A 783 1.55 18.05 -12.05
C PRO A 783 0.56 19.22 -12.08
N LEU A 784 -0.70 18.96 -11.68
CA LEU A 784 -1.76 19.97 -11.66
C LEU A 784 -1.61 20.91 -10.46
N THR A 785 -1.71 22.22 -10.69
CA THR A 785 -1.79 23.23 -9.62
C THR A 785 -3.04 23.00 -8.76
N LEU A 786 -2.84 22.91 -7.45
CA LEU A 786 -3.91 22.78 -6.45
C LEU A 786 -4.41 24.15 -5.95
N PRO A 787 -5.66 24.26 -5.47
CA PRO A 787 -6.66 23.20 -5.39
C PRO A 787 -7.33 22.94 -6.76
N LEU A 788 -7.74 21.71 -7.00
CA LEU A 788 -8.57 21.34 -8.14
C LEU A 788 -9.98 21.91 -7.95
N ARG A 789 -10.55 22.52 -9.01
CA ARG A 789 -11.94 23.00 -8.98
C ARG A 789 -12.91 21.83 -8.72
N PRO A 790 -13.79 21.90 -7.71
CA PRO A 790 -14.79 20.86 -7.48
C PRO A 790 -15.82 20.78 -8.61
N GLY A 791 -16.36 19.59 -8.83
CA GLY A 791 -17.31 19.29 -9.89
C GLY A 791 -16.91 18.05 -10.71
N VAL A 792 -17.59 17.84 -11.83
CA VAL A 792 -17.35 16.70 -12.73
C VAL A 792 -16.23 17.05 -13.72
N TRP A 793 -15.09 16.40 -13.56
CA TRP A 793 -13.95 16.45 -14.48
C TRP A 793 -14.11 15.41 -15.58
N THR A 794 -13.58 15.70 -16.78
CA THR A 794 -13.56 14.76 -17.91
C THR A 794 -12.14 14.47 -18.35
N LEU A 795 -11.84 13.19 -18.60
CA LEU A 795 -10.59 12.72 -19.16
C LEU A 795 -10.86 12.10 -20.53
N ARG A 796 -10.26 12.64 -21.60
CA ARG A 796 -10.35 12.09 -22.96
C ARG A 796 -9.04 11.43 -23.37
N VAL A 797 -9.13 10.33 -24.10
CA VAL A 797 -8.00 9.65 -24.75
C VAL A 797 -8.25 9.66 -26.26
N LEU A 798 -7.28 10.14 -27.03
CA LEU A 798 -7.35 10.31 -28.48
C LEU A 798 -6.15 9.63 -29.17
N HIS A 799 -6.28 9.38 -30.48
CA HIS A 799 -5.21 8.91 -31.36
C HIS A 799 -5.27 9.73 -32.66
N HIS A 800 -4.23 10.52 -32.93
CA HIS A 800 -4.22 11.49 -34.04
C HIS A 800 -5.49 12.37 -34.04
N TRP A 801 -5.82 12.95 -32.88
CA TRP A 801 -7.03 13.75 -32.61
C TRP A 801 -8.39 13.04 -32.75
N ASN A 802 -8.44 11.78 -33.17
CA ASN A 802 -9.67 10.97 -33.14
C ASN A 802 -9.89 10.41 -31.73
N PRO A 803 -11.09 10.55 -31.13
CA PRO A 803 -11.36 9.95 -29.82
C PRO A 803 -11.21 8.42 -29.83
N LEU A 804 -10.59 7.86 -28.79
CA LEU A 804 -10.58 6.43 -28.49
C LEU A 804 -11.57 6.08 -27.36
N GLY A 805 -11.72 6.99 -26.41
CA GLY A 805 -12.68 6.89 -25.31
C GLY A 805 -12.52 8.05 -24.33
N GLN A 806 -13.45 8.15 -23.39
CA GLN A 806 -13.42 9.14 -22.31
C GLN A 806 -13.98 8.55 -21.02
N THR A 807 -13.68 9.19 -19.89
CA THR A 807 -14.31 8.90 -18.59
C THR A 807 -14.50 10.22 -17.83
N SER A 808 -15.34 10.22 -16.79
CA SER A 808 -15.49 11.36 -15.89
C SER A 808 -15.33 10.94 -14.44
N PHE A 809 -14.86 11.88 -13.61
CA PHE A 809 -14.68 11.69 -12.17
C PHE A 809 -15.07 12.97 -11.43
N ILE A 810 -15.36 12.86 -10.13
CA ILE A 810 -15.74 14.01 -9.31
C ILE A 810 -14.54 14.45 -8.48
N VAL A 811 -14.24 15.75 -8.51
CA VAL A 811 -13.50 16.42 -7.43
C VAL A 811 -14.54 16.96 -6.46
N THR A 812 -14.58 16.43 -5.25
CA THR A 812 -15.69 16.63 -4.32
C THR A 812 -15.47 17.87 -3.46
N PRO A 813 -16.43 18.82 -3.36
CA PRO A 813 -16.29 19.96 -2.48
C PRO A 813 -16.34 19.50 -1.01
N LEU A 814 -15.50 20.09 -0.16
CA LEU A 814 -15.32 19.67 1.22
C LEU A 814 -16.39 20.28 2.11
N GLU A 815 -17.17 19.45 2.80
CA GLU A 815 -18.11 19.87 3.84
C GLU A 815 -17.38 20.20 5.16
N PHE A 816 -16.21 19.59 5.35
CA PHE A 816 -15.40 19.69 6.56
C PHE A 816 -14.00 20.23 6.27
N ARG A 817 -13.41 20.92 7.24
CA ARG A 817 -11.99 21.28 7.28
C ARG A 817 -11.43 20.99 8.67
N ARG A 818 -10.37 20.19 8.76
CA ARG A 818 -9.83 19.67 10.04
C ARG A 818 -10.96 19.04 10.88
N GLN A 819 -11.78 18.21 10.23
CA GLN A 819 -12.91 17.50 10.84
C GLN A 819 -14.01 18.39 11.48
N GLN A 820 -13.98 19.72 11.27
CA GLN A 820 -15.02 20.66 11.67
C GLN A 820 -15.79 21.17 10.44
N PRO A 821 -17.04 21.65 10.55
CA PRO A 821 -17.76 22.24 9.42
C PRO A 821 -16.95 23.38 8.77
N ILE A 822 -16.86 23.38 7.44
CA ILE A 822 -16.01 24.33 6.71
C ILE A 822 -16.48 25.79 6.89
N LEU A 823 -15.51 26.68 7.14
CA LEU A 823 -15.74 28.13 7.22
C LEU A 823 -15.75 28.75 5.81
N GLN A 824 -16.42 29.88 5.64
CA GLN A 824 -16.61 30.52 4.33
C GLN A 824 -15.28 30.92 3.66
N GLU A 825 -14.29 31.36 4.44
CA GLU A 825 -12.94 31.68 3.94
C GLU A 825 -12.21 30.45 3.38
N ASP A 826 -12.33 29.30 4.05
CA ASP A 826 -11.73 28.05 3.62
C ASP A 826 -12.49 27.44 2.43
N ALA A 827 -13.82 27.57 2.39
CA ALA A 827 -14.64 27.16 1.25
C ALA A 827 -14.23 27.93 -0.02
N LEU A 828 -14.20 29.27 0.03
CA LEU A 828 -13.76 30.11 -1.09
C LEU A 828 -12.35 29.72 -1.58
N ARG A 829 -11.43 29.50 -0.64
CA ARG A 829 -10.03 29.13 -0.92
C ARG A 829 -9.89 27.73 -1.53
N LEU A 830 -10.68 26.75 -1.08
CA LEU A 830 -10.55 25.34 -1.48
C LEU A 830 -11.45 24.96 -2.67
N HIS A 831 -12.53 25.69 -2.91
CA HIS A 831 -13.51 25.39 -3.95
C HIS A 831 -13.38 26.29 -5.20
N GLY A 832 -12.64 27.40 -5.14
CA GLY A 832 -12.47 28.30 -6.29
C GLY A 832 -11.66 27.73 -7.46
N GLY A 833 -10.87 26.68 -7.23
CA GLY A 833 -9.86 26.17 -8.17
C GLY A 833 -8.53 26.91 -8.07
N PRO A 834 -7.58 26.69 -9.01
CA PRO A 834 -6.26 27.31 -8.96
C PRO A 834 -6.34 28.78 -9.39
N ALA A 835 -5.41 29.59 -8.88
CA ALA A 835 -5.32 31.00 -9.25
C ALA A 835 -5.21 31.19 -10.78
N ARG A 836 -5.98 32.14 -11.32
CA ARG A 836 -6.08 32.44 -12.76
C ARG A 836 -6.55 31.26 -13.64
N ASN A 837 -7.19 30.24 -13.06
CA ASN A 837 -7.62 29.02 -13.78
C ASN A 837 -6.47 28.24 -14.44
N SER A 838 -5.22 28.42 -13.97
CA SER A 838 -4.02 27.83 -14.58
C SER A 838 -3.54 26.59 -13.83
N TYR A 839 -3.90 25.41 -14.34
CA TYR A 839 -3.48 24.13 -13.77
C TYR A 839 -2.03 23.73 -14.10
N MET A 840 -1.40 24.38 -15.08
CA MET A 840 0.01 24.19 -15.45
C MET A 840 0.64 25.54 -15.84
N GLU A 841 1.98 25.60 -15.97
CA GLU A 841 2.68 26.76 -16.56
C GLU A 841 2.38 26.91 -18.05
N GLN A 842 2.16 25.80 -18.75
CA GLN A 842 1.75 25.78 -20.15
C GLN A 842 0.24 25.94 -20.27
N SER A 843 -0.22 26.87 -21.11
CA SER A 843 -1.64 27.03 -21.45
C SER A 843 -2.02 26.19 -22.67
N PHE A 844 -3.24 25.64 -22.64
CA PHE A 844 -3.78 24.77 -23.70
C PHE A 844 -5.02 25.35 -24.41
N HIS A 845 -5.34 26.64 -24.20
CA HIS A 845 -6.53 27.29 -24.79
C HIS A 845 -6.62 27.18 -26.32
N GLY A 846 -5.48 27.08 -27.02
CA GLY A 846 -5.45 26.86 -28.48
C GLY A 846 -6.05 25.53 -28.94
N LEU A 847 -6.25 24.55 -28.04
CA LEU A 847 -6.89 23.27 -28.34
C LEU A 847 -8.41 23.29 -28.14
N ASN A 848 -8.98 24.31 -27.48
CA ASN A 848 -10.42 24.41 -27.26
C ASN A 848 -11.25 24.34 -28.57
N PRO A 849 -10.87 25.03 -29.68
CA PRO A 849 -11.57 24.89 -30.96
C PRO A 849 -11.42 23.49 -31.57
N VAL A 850 -10.22 22.90 -31.48
CA VAL A 850 -9.88 21.58 -32.05
C VAL A 850 -10.70 20.47 -31.38
N LEU A 851 -10.81 20.51 -30.05
CA LEU A 851 -11.52 19.52 -29.24
C LEU A 851 -13.02 19.84 -29.06
N ARG A 852 -13.51 20.92 -29.67
CA ARG A 852 -14.88 21.45 -29.55
C ARG A 852 -15.30 21.66 -28.08
N LEU A 853 -14.44 22.32 -27.32
CA LEU A 853 -14.60 22.64 -25.89
C LEU A 853 -14.71 24.16 -25.70
N PRO A 854 -15.84 24.81 -26.02
CA PRO A 854 -16.05 26.20 -25.62
C PRO A 854 -16.07 26.29 -24.09
N VAL A 855 -15.37 27.28 -23.52
CA VAL A 855 -15.49 27.60 -22.09
C VAL A 855 -16.91 28.10 -21.85
N SER A 856 -17.64 27.47 -20.93
CA SER A 856 -19.01 27.83 -20.63
C SER A 856 -19.02 28.95 -19.59
N LEU A 857 -19.37 30.17 -20.01
CA LEU A 857 -19.46 31.33 -19.10
C LEU A 857 -20.42 31.05 -17.94
N GLY A 858 -21.60 30.49 -18.21
CA GLY A 858 -22.56 30.13 -17.16
C GLY A 858 -22.03 29.05 -16.20
N ALA A 859 -21.17 28.12 -16.65
CA ALA A 859 -20.53 27.15 -15.75
C ALA A 859 -19.41 27.79 -14.91
N VAL A 860 -18.75 28.84 -15.41
CA VAL A 860 -17.77 29.63 -14.63
C VAL A 860 -18.50 30.43 -13.55
N GLU A 861 -19.58 31.14 -13.91
CA GLU A 861 -20.43 31.88 -12.97
C GLU A 861 -21.03 30.96 -11.89
N GLU A 862 -21.53 29.77 -12.28
CA GLU A 862 -22.01 28.76 -11.33
C GLU A 862 -20.88 28.24 -10.41
N ALA A 863 -19.68 27.98 -10.95
CA ALA A 863 -18.54 27.53 -10.15
C ALA A 863 -18.08 28.60 -9.13
N GLU A 864 -18.03 29.87 -9.54
CA GLU A 864 -17.70 31.00 -8.65
C GLU A 864 -18.75 31.20 -7.56
N ALA A 865 -20.05 31.12 -7.91
CA ALA A 865 -21.14 31.18 -6.94
C ALA A 865 -21.12 29.99 -5.96
N ASN A 866 -20.81 28.78 -6.44
CA ASN A 866 -20.73 27.57 -5.62
C ASN A 866 -19.50 27.57 -4.68
N ALA A 867 -18.39 28.23 -5.07
CA ALA A 867 -17.15 28.22 -4.29
C ALA A 867 -17.31 28.79 -2.87
N GLY A 868 -18.19 29.77 -2.69
CA GLY A 868 -18.45 30.39 -1.38
C GLY A 868 -19.50 29.69 -0.50
N LEU A 869 -20.09 28.58 -0.96
CA LEU A 869 -21.17 27.91 -0.23
C LEU A 869 -20.65 27.21 1.03
N THR A 870 -21.44 27.30 2.10
CA THR A 870 -21.26 26.55 3.36
C THR A 870 -22.59 25.91 3.79
N GLY A 871 -22.58 25.10 4.86
CA GLY A 871 -23.79 24.61 5.52
C GLY A 871 -24.78 23.82 4.63
N ALA A 872 -26.07 24.19 4.66
CA ALA A 872 -27.10 23.49 3.88
C ALA A 872 -27.03 23.72 2.35
N PRO A 873 -26.72 24.93 1.84
CA PRO A 873 -26.40 25.12 0.42
C PRO A 873 -25.27 24.22 -0.08
N LEU A 874 -24.14 24.18 0.63
CA LEU A 874 -22.98 23.34 0.26
C LEU A 874 -23.34 21.85 0.21
N ARG A 875 -24.02 21.33 1.24
CA ARG A 875 -24.49 19.93 1.26
C ARG A 875 -25.36 19.60 0.05
N ARG A 876 -26.29 20.48 -0.35
CA ARG A 876 -27.12 20.26 -1.55
C ARG A 876 -26.34 20.33 -2.86
N TRP A 877 -25.20 21.01 -2.92
CA TRP A 877 -24.31 20.96 -4.08
C TRP A 877 -23.51 19.65 -4.10
N LEU A 878 -22.89 19.30 -2.97
CA LEU A 878 -22.17 18.04 -2.74
C LEU A 878 -23.02 16.80 -3.07
N ASP A 879 -24.22 16.72 -2.50
CA ASP A 879 -25.11 15.56 -2.66
C ASP A 879 -25.53 15.40 -4.13
N ARG A 880 -25.94 16.50 -4.80
CA ARG A 880 -26.29 16.50 -6.24
C ARG A 880 -25.14 16.13 -7.17
N LEU A 881 -23.90 16.55 -6.85
CA LEU A 881 -22.72 16.13 -7.60
C LEU A 881 -22.53 14.61 -7.50
N LEU A 882 -22.55 14.08 -6.28
CA LEU A 882 -22.29 12.66 -6.04
C LEU A 882 -23.42 11.76 -6.56
N GLU A 883 -24.68 12.20 -6.58
CA GLU A 883 -25.83 11.47 -7.18
C GLU A 883 -25.66 11.16 -8.69
N GLY A 884 -24.78 11.89 -9.39
CA GLY A 884 -24.41 11.59 -10.79
C GLY A 884 -23.60 10.31 -10.94
N HIS A 885 -22.65 10.07 -10.01
CA HIS A 885 -21.65 8.99 -10.07
C HIS A 885 -21.84 7.89 -9.02
N TRP A 886 -22.72 8.10 -8.05
CA TRP A 886 -23.01 7.18 -6.96
C TRP A 886 -24.52 7.04 -6.76
N SER A 887 -24.94 5.89 -6.27
CA SER A 887 -26.33 5.71 -5.82
C SER A 887 -26.40 4.79 -4.60
N ALA A 888 -27.28 5.13 -3.67
CA ALA A 888 -27.69 4.19 -2.61
C ALA A 888 -28.43 3.01 -3.26
N SER A 889 -27.78 1.85 -3.26
CA SER A 889 -28.35 0.61 -3.80
C SER A 889 -29.28 -0.05 -2.79
N ASP A 890 -29.00 0.07 -1.49
CA ASP A 890 -29.93 -0.37 -0.45
C ASP A 890 -29.66 0.29 0.93
N VAL A 891 -30.60 0.13 1.86
CA VAL A 891 -30.47 0.59 3.26
C VAL A 891 -31.17 -0.38 4.21
N CYS A 892 -30.56 -0.67 5.35
CA CYS A 892 -31.10 -1.57 6.38
C CYS A 892 -30.94 -0.97 7.78
N SER A 893 -31.73 -1.44 8.75
CA SER A 893 -31.53 -1.12 10.18
C SER A 893 -30.82 -2.27 10.89
N THR A 894 -29.85 -1.95 11.75
CA THR A 894 -29.18 -2.96 12.59
C THR A 894 -30.03 -3.37 13.79
N GLY A 895 -31.04 -2.57 14.15
CA GLY A 895 -31.94 -2.80 15.28
C GLY A 895 -33.42 -2.78 14.87
N PRO A 896 -34.33 -2.47 15.81
CA PRO A 896 -35.70 -2.05 15.48
C PRO A 896 -35.69 -0.82 14.56
N SER A 897 -36.74 -0.65 13.76
CA SER A 897 -36.98 0.54 12.95
C SER A 897 -38.48 0.83 12.90
N ALA A 898 -38.86 2.10 12.90
CA ALA A 898 -40.23 2.53 12.69
C ALA A 898 -40.58 2.69 11.19
N CYS A 899 -39.60 2.55 10.28
CA CYS A 899 -39.84 2.55 8.85
C CYS A 899 -40.33 1.16 8.40
N PRO A 900 -41.58 0.99 7.95
CA PRO A 900 -42.20 -0.33 7.72
C PRO A 900 -41.58 -1.12 6.55
N VAL A 901 -40.86 -0.44 5.65
CA VAL A 901 -40.15 -1.06 4.50
C VAL A 901 -38.68 -1.36 4.78
N MET A 902 -38.18 -1.04 5.98
CA MET A 902 -36.75 -1.19 6.34
C MET A 902 -36.43 -2.64 6.73
N GLN A 903 -35.60 -3.32 5.93
CA GLN A 903 -35.12 -4.66 6.26
C GLN A 903 -34.10 -4.61 7.42
N ARG A 904 -34.03 -5.68 8.23
CA ARG A 904 -32.97 -5.84 9.23
C ARG A 904 -31.64 -6.24 8.57
N CYS A 905 -30.56 -5.55 8.92
CA CYS A 905 -29.25 -5.77 8.33
C CYS A 905 -28.76 -7.24 8.35
N PRO A 906 -28.90 -8.01 9.45
CA PRO A 906 -28.49 -9.43 9.47
C PRO A 906 -29.30 -10.36 8.56
N GLN A 907 -30.40 -9.87 7.96
CA GLN A 907 -31.23 -10.63 7.01
C GLN A 907 -30.93 -10.29 5.55
N THR A 908 -30.07 -9.29 5.27
CA THR A 908 -29.66 -8.99 3.89
C THR A 908 -28.51 -9.91 3.46
N VAL A 909 -28.12 -9.80 2.19
CA VAL A 909 -26.99 -10.55 1.60
C VAL A 909 -25.73 -9.70 1.42
N TRP A 910 -25.84 -8.40 1.71
CA TRP A 910 -24.83 -7.38 1.39
C TRP A 910 -24.29 -6.67 2.64
N SER A 911 -25.05 -6.62 3.74
CA SER A 911 -24.65 -5.88 4.94
C SER A 911 -23.41 -6.49 5.58
N SER A 912 -22.57 -5.66 6.19
CA SER A 912 -21.48 -6.16 7.03
C SER A 912 -21.98 -6.92 8.27
N ALA A 913 -23.26 -6.79 8.64
CA ALA A 913 -23.91 -7.57 9.69
C ALA A 913 -24.56 -8.89 9.19
N SER A 914 -24.50 -9.18 7.89
CA SER A 914 -24.98 -10.45 7.32
C SER A 914 -24.08 -11.61 7.78
N PRO A 915 -24.59 -12.86 7.87
CA PRO A 915 -23.78 -14.03 8.20
C PRO A 915 -22.59 -14.21 7.25
N ASP A 916 -21.42 -14.52 7.79
CA ASP A 916 -20.18 -14.76 7.06
C ASP A 916 -19.43 -16.02 7.58
N PRO A 917 -20.00 -17.23 7.37
CA PRO A 917 -19.52 -18.45 8.04
C PRO A 917 -18.07 -18.85 7.72
N LYS A 918 -17.46 -18.27 6.67
CA LYS A 918 -16.06 -18.50 6.31
C LYS A 918 -15.06 -17.72 7.17
N SER A 919 -15.47 -16.60 7.77
CA SER A 919 -14.65 -15.83 8.74
C SER A 919 -15.12 -15.98 10.17
N GLU A 920 -16.39 -16.33 10.41
CA GLU A 920 -16.89 -16.64 11.74
C GLU A 920 -16.13 -17.81 12.39
N LEU A 921 -15.83 -17.67 13.68
CA LEU A 921 -15.04 -18.63 14.46
C LEU A 921 -15.91 -19.29 15.53
N SER A 922 -15.94 -20.63 15.55
CA SER A 922 -16.73 -21.46 16.47
C SER A 922 -15.88 -21.98 17.63
N THR A 923 -16.53 -22.64 18.60
CA THR A 923 -15.82 -23.53 19.53
C THR A 923 -15.10 -24.65 18.76
N PRO A 924 -13.98 -25.19 19.28
CA PRO A 924 -13.33 -26.37 18.70
C PRO A 924 -14.28 -27.58 18.70
N ARG A 925 -14.19 -28.41 17.65
CA ARG A 925 -14.85 -29.73 17.60
C ARG A 925 -13.99 -30.77 18.34
N GLU A 926 -14.47 -32.02 18.38
CA GLU A 926 -13.76 -33.16 18.98
C GLU A 926 -12.38 -33.43 18.33
N ASP A 927 -12.23 -33.10 17.03
CA ASP A 927 -10.95 -33.18 16.30
C ASP A 927 -9.99 -32.01 16.63
N GLY A 928 -10.33 -31.14 17.58
CA GLY A 928 -9.53 -29.98 17.97
C GLY A 928 -9.52 -28.82 16.96
N ARG A 929 -10.24 -28.92 15.83
CA ARG A 929 -10.29 -27.93 14.75
C ARG A 929 -11.52 -27.02 14.86
N ILE A 930 -11.48 -25.89 14.16
CA ILE A 930 -12.63 -24.97 13.97
C ILE A 930 -12.99 -24.72 12.50
N ARG A 931 -12.31 -25.40 11.56
CA ARG A 931 -12.58 -25.38 10.10
C ARG A 931 -13.11 -26.73 9.64
#